data_AF-A0A2R4C446-F1
#
_entry.id   AF-A0A2R4C446-F1
#
_cell.length_a   1.000
_cell.length_b   1.000
_cell.length_c   1.000
_cell.angle_alpha   90.00
_cell.angle_beta   90.00
_cell.angle_gamma   90.00
#
_symmetry.space_group_name_H-M   'P 1'
#
loop_
_entity.id
_entity.type
_entity.pdbx_description
1 polymer ?
#
loop_
_entity_poly.entity_id
_entity_poly.type
_entity_poly.pdbx_seq_one_letter_code
_entity_poly.pdbx_strand_id
1 'polypeptide(L)'
;MFNRTQGGAGHIPHGFSVNDPHQAPPPQAGRQRAPAPAPGGPPPRSSAPRHSGTHPLQRQAGASSSSRPAASAEPAAPVVGPRTTVLDTVDWNSKANLEDIDAFLVLGQSQHHGDPRLGQAQVGGDAPIKLSLYTDPSMPVDEVHRGEAKARQAALTLLANTEREFGLQGTRAGGEIERARHFLSNPHNRLTAGTFGGMMKAVSEAVHSHVTQRIGPSRAERMTGRMPMECMTHLGYEIRHAQQNARPEHKAFLRDLGFETMDRVMQHRLSFGQTKQWLTEVSDDCAQRGLRDLARLATRLADDIPHPSALRDHATQLHDNVYGRALESVLINELVRNPPDSVKDSMEALSGHLDRALSRLQPHEQEQAALAVQNMMRHERRGWQAQSPELEAFFQAAPGTELRALKNLLRAPKETGADCIAVPYLTVKMSLCMGAGAPWMRDANVNYRDVVGPASARETESAPNPNRIAPKAGITSHHQPMTVRTPVAEAAMHPGDRNRPKLHETSPELRRALQQGAPFVSGVSGSTNIVLHAVAHMLDKGGRIDAKDALLGTMMFLTHDGGHSMHEAMWVGNQLNATLDLNLGLPGGDPSRYMADYHGFIESFPPEKGRDTMRAAADKAWEVTLNQFGRTSHFSADNPKP
;
A
#
# COMPACT_ATOMS: atom_id res chain seq x y z
N MET A 1 -47.27 26.68 18.54
CA MET A 1 -48.25 27.60 17.93
C MET A 1 -48.41 27.22 16.46
N PHE A 2 -49.61 27.39 15.89
CA PHE A 2 -50.03 27.00 14.51
C PHE A 2 -50.01 25.47 14.25
N ASN A 3 -51.14 24.75 14.40
CA ASN A 3 -52.32 24.57 13.52
C ASN A 3 -52.05 23.64 12.31
N ARG A 4 -52.66 22.45 12.10
CA ARG A 4 -54.03 21.85 12.23
C ARG A 4 -55.03 22.13 11.09
N THR A 5 -55.32 21.07 10.32
CA THR A 5 -56.60 20.57 9.73
C THR A 5 -56.26 19.15 9.17
N GLN A 6 -56.93 18.00 9.37
CA GLN A 6 -58.35 17.54 9.29
C GLN A 6 -58.99 17.74 7.90
N GLY A 7 -59.67 16.77 7.25
CA GLY A 7 -59.98 15.33 7.48
C GLY A 7 -60.16 14.62 6.10
N GLY A 8 -60.76 13.45 5.89
CA GLY A 8 -61.49 12.47 6.71
C GLY A 8 -61.87 11.20 5.89
N ALA A 9 -62.72 10.32 6.44
CA ALA A 9 -63.20 9.00 5.95
C ALA A 9 -63.63 8.88 4.46
N GLY A 10 -63.75 7.68 3.84
CA GLY A 10 -63.58 6.29 4.32
C GLY A 10 -64.16 5.22 3.35
N HIS A 11 -64.49 4.04 3.90
CA HIS A 11 -65.18 2.87 3.30
C HIS A 11 -64.43 1.83 2.44
N ILE A 12 -64.58 0.57 2.86
CA ILE A 12 -64.35 -0.71 2.15
C ILE A 12 -65.74 -1.31 1.82
N PRO A 13 -65.86 -2.14 0.78
CA PRO A 13 -66.48 -3.47 0.97
C PRO A 13 -65.75 -4.65 0.28
N HIS A 14 -65.92 -5.83 0.88
CA HIS A 14 -65.82 -7.24 0.42
C HIS A 14 -65.46 -7.56 -1.05
N GLY A 15 -64.74 -8.63 -1.40
CA GLY A 15 -64.28 -9.81 -0.64
C GLY A 15 -64.78 -11.13 -1.27
N PHE A 16 -63.94 -12.18 -1.35
CA PHE A 16 -64.36 -13.59 -1.56
C PHE A 16 -63.25 -14.57 -1.11
N SER A 17 -63.65 -15.81 -0.78
CA SER A 17 -62.83 -16.85 -0.13
C SER A 17 -63.10 -18.23 -0.74
N VAL A 18 -62.09 -19.11 -0.83
CA VAL A 18 -62.28 -20.57 -1.04
C VAL A 18 -61.20 -21.40 -0.29
N ASN A 19 -61.59 -21.89 0.89
CA ASN A 19 -61.41 -23.24 1.48
C ASN A 19 -60.16 -24.13 1.22
N ASP A 20 -59.50 -24.48 2.33
CA ASP A 20 -58.89 -25.80 2.72
C ASP A 20 -60.01 -26.85 2.97
N PRO A 21 -59.83 -28.19 3.24
CA PRO A 21 -58.76 -28.83 4.06
C PRO A 21 -58.30 -30.29 3.72
N HIS A 22 -57.30 -30.84 4.44
CA HIS A 22 -57.40 -32.09 5.27
C HIS A 22 -56.07 -32.53 5.97
N GLN A 23 -56.14 -33.49 6.91
CA GLN A 23 -55.24 -33.71 8.07
C GLN A 23 -54.83 -35.20 8.31
N ALA A 24 -53.78 -35.59 9.06
CA ALA A 24 -52.73 -34.80 9.76
C ALA A 24 -51.31 -35.47 9.90
N PRO A 25 -50.98 -36.40 10.85
CA PRO A 25 -49.77 -36.16 11.65
C PRO A 25 -48.66 -37.25 11.68
N PRO A 26 -47.42 -36.89 12.06
CA PRO A 26 -46.33 -37.83 12.40
C PRO A 26 -46.20 -38.12 13.92
N PRO A 27 -45.51 -39.20 14.33
CA PRO A 27 -45.31 -39.56 15.74
C PRO A 27 -44.14 -38.81 16.40
N GLN A 28 -44.24 -38.62 17.72
CA GLN A 28 -43.21 -38.00 18.57
C GLN A 28 -42.17 -39.01 19.07
N ALA A 29 -40.91 -38.57 19.18
CA ALA A 29 -39.92 -39.17 20.07
C ALA A 29 -39.18 -38.05 20.81
N GLY A 30 -39.32 -37.99 22.14
CA GLY A 30 -38.84 -36.86 22.94
C GLY A 30 -37.36 -36.97 23.33
N ARG A 31 -36.73 -35.82 23.56
CA ARG A 31 -35.51 -35.66 24.39
C ARG A 31 -35.54 -34.31 25.12
N GLN A 32 -34.89 -34.28 26.28
CA GLN A 32 -35.09 -33.27 27.32
C GLN A 32 -34.46 -31.90 26.98
N ARG A 33 -35.08 -30.82 27.46
CA ARG A 33 -34.50 -29.46 27.47
C ARG A 33 -33.89 -29.16 28.84
N ALA A 34 -32.66 -28.62 28.85
CA ALA A 34 -32.15 -27.80 29.94
C ALA A 34 -32.51 -26.31 29.68
N PRO A 35 -32.63 -25.46 30.72
CA PRO A 35 -33.08 -24.08 30.56
C PRO A 35 -31.95 -23.13 30.12
N ALA A 36 -32.27 -22.20 29.22
CA ALA A 36 -31.43 -21.05 28.87
C ALA A 36 -31.93 -19.78 29.59
N PRO A 37 -31.05 -18.83 29.96
CA PRO A 37 -31.44 -17.57 30.60
C PRO A 37 -32.06 -16.56 29.62
N ALA A 38 -32.83 -15.62 30.15
CA ALA A 38 -33.66 -14.67 29.39
C ALA A 38 -32.86 -13.61 28.60
N PRO A 39 -33.37 -13.13 27.45
CA PRO A 39 -32.78 -12.03 26.70
C PRO A 39 -33.15 -10.66 27.29
N GLY A 40 -32.16 -9.78 27.42
CA GLY A 40 -32.33 -8.38 27.82
C GLY A 40 -32.95 -7.50 26.71
N GLY A 41 -33.41 -6.31 27.10
CA GLY A 41 -34.19 -5.40 26.25
C GLY A 41 -33.43 -4.78 25.05
N PRO A 42 -34.17 -4.15 24.11
CA PRO A 42 -33.61 -3.60 22.87
C PRO A 42 -32.79 -2.32 23.12
N PRO A 43 -31.67 -2.11 22.39
CA PRO A 43 -30.90 -0.88 22.48
C PRO A 43 -31.59 0.32 21.78
N PRO A 44 -31.30 1.56 22.21
CA PRO A 44 -31.92 2.76 21.65
C PRO A 44 -31.41 3.06 20.23
N ARG A 45 -32.34 3.45 19.34
CA ARG A 45 -32.00 3.97 18.00
C ARG A 45 -31.59 5.43 18.08
N SER A 46 -30.31 5.73 17.87
CA SER A 46 -29.86 7.10 17.56
C SER A 46 -29.93 7.36 16.06
N SER A 47 -30.77 8.31 15.65
CA SER A 47 -30.89 8.75 14.26
C SER A 47 -29.94 9.90 13.97
N ALA A 48 -28.73 9.58 13.49
CA ALA A 48 -27.83 10.57 12.90
C ALA A 48 -28.28 10.95 11.47
N PRO A 49 -28.05 12.20 11.01
CA PRO A 49 -28.51 12.64 9.69
C PRO A 49 -27.76 11.93 8.55
N ARG A 50 -28.53 11.44 7.57
CA ARG A 50 -27.99 10.79 6.37
C ARG A 50 -27.36 11.83 5.43
N HIS A 51 -26.05 12.03 5.53
CA HIS A 51 -25.29 12.66 4.45
C HIS A 51 -25.02 11.64 3.33
N SER A 52 -25.47 11.96 2.12
CA SER A 52 -25.15 11.23 0.89
C SER A 52 -23.70 11.51 0.46
N GLY A 53 -22.74 10.99 1.22
CA GLY A 53 -21.31 11.15 0.94
C GLY A 53 -20.88 10.33 -0.28
N THR A 54 -20.31 11.00 -1.28
CA THR A 54 -19.56 10.35 -2.36
C THR A 54 -18.27 9.73 -1.84
N HIS A 55 -17.83 8.64 -2.50
CA HIS A 55 -16.61 7.89 -2.18
C HIS A 55 -15.37 8.79 -2.19
N PRO A 56 -14.40 8.64 -1.28
CA PRO A 56 -13.20 9.50 -1.24
C PRO A 56 -12.45 9.56 -2.58
N LEU A 57 -12.27 8.43 -3.26
CA LEU A 57 -11.69 8.39 -4.61
C LEU A 57 -12.55 9.11 -5.68
N GLN A 58 -13.87 9.16 -5.53
CA GLN A 58 -14.73 9.95 -6.43
C GLN A 58 -14.62 11.45 -6.16
N ARG A 59 -14.33 11.87 -4.93
CA ARG A 59 -14.03 13.28 -4.63
C ARG A 59 -12.68 13.71 -5.23
N GLN A 60 -11.69 12.81 -5.22
CA GLN A 60 -10.43 13.02 -5.93
C GLN A 60 -10.63 13.08 -7.45
N ALA A 61 -11.45 12.19 -8.02
CA ALA A 61 -11.78 12.20 -9.44
C ALA A 61 -12.57 13.45 -9.88
N GLY A 62 -13.53 13.92 -9.08
CA GLY A 62 -14.37 15.07 -9.38
C GLY A 62 -13.73 16.43 -9.11
N ALA A 63 -12.54 16.49 -8.51
CA ALA A 63 -11.83 17.74 -8.21
C ALA A 63 -11.05 18.31 -9.42
N SER A 64 -11.14 17.69 -10.61
CA SER A 64 -10.38 18.11 -11.80
C SER A 64 -10.88 19.39 -12.48
N SER A 65 -11.75 20.18 -11.85
CA SER A 65 -12.14 21.51 -12.33
C SER A 65 -12.42 22.50 -11.18
N SER A 66 -11.67 23.60 -11.18
CA SER A 66 -11.97 24.87 -10.51
C SER A 66 -12.14 24.92 -8.98
N SER A 67 -11.44 24.09 -8.20
CA SER A 67 -11.08 24.48 -6.83
C SER A 67 -9.69 25.12 -6.83
N ARG A 68 -9.62 26.46 -6.76
CA ARG A 68 -8.36 27.20 -6.58
C ARG A 68 -7.67 26.67 -5.31
N PRO A 69 -6.42 26.20 -5.34
CA PRO A 69 -5.74 25.73 -4.14
C PRO A 69 -5.73 26.82 -3.07
N ALA A 70 -5.74 26.44 -1.80
CA ALA A 70 -5.28 27.35 -0.75
C ALA A 70 -3.83 27.72 -1.12
N ALA A 71 -3.55 29.02 -1.26
CA ALA A 71 -2.27 29.50 -1.79
C ALA A 71 -1.11 28.79 -1.11
N SER A 72 -0.36 27.99 -1.88
CA SER A 72 0.82 27.30 -1.37
C SER A 72 1.76 28.35 -0.79
N ALA A 73 2.12 28.22 0.48
CA ALA A 73 3.10 29.11 1.07
C ALA A 73 4.38 29.05 0.24
N GLU A 74 4.91 30.19 -0.18
CA GLU A 74 6.17 30.23 -0.93
C GLU A 74 7.24 29.45 -0.16
N PRO A 75 8.00 28.56 -0.82
CA PRO A 75 8.99 27.74 -0.14
C PRO A 75 10.02 28.65 0.54
N ALA A 76 10.43 28.30 1.77
CA ALA A 76 11.31 29.16 2.54
C ALA A 76 12.60 29.44 1.75
N ALA A 77 12.92 30.73 1.59
CA ALA A 77 14.05 31.20 0.80
C ALA A 77 15.40 30.78 1.44
N PRO A 78 16.09 29.75 0.91
CA PRO A 78 17.22 29.13 1.60
C PRO A 78 18.44 30.04 1.52
N VAL A 79 19.23 30.03 2.58
CA VAL A 79 20.50 30.76 2.65
C VAL A 79 21.64 29.77 2.45
N VAL A 80 22.33 29.90 1.32
CA VAL A 80 23.47 29.08 0.98
C VAL A 80 24.75 29.72 1.51
N GLY A 81 25.40 29.04 2.46
CA GLY A 81 26.72 29.35 2.99
C GLY A 81 27.69 28.15 2.87
N PRO A 82 28.87 28.22 3.50
CA PRO A 82 29.95 27.23 3.30
C PRO A 82 29.66 25.79 3.81
N ARG A 83 28.58 25.61 4.57
CA ARG A 83 28.12 24.32 5.12
C ARG A 83 26.74 23.88 4.64
N THR A 84 26.01 24.73 3.90
CA THR A 84 24.67 24.37 3.41
C THR A 84 24.80 23.28 2.34
N THR A 85 24.03 22.21 2.51
CA THR A 85 23.95 21.04 1.61
C THR A 85 22.57 20.96 0.95
N VAL A 86 22.39 20.06 -0.02
CA VAL A 86 21.06 19.83 -0.62
C VAL A 86 20.01 19.37 0.40
N LEU A 87 20.43 18.74 1.51
CA LEU A 87 19.52 18.28 2.55
C LEU A 87 18.89 19.45 3.34
N ASP A 88 19.48 20.64 3.27
CA ASP A 88 18.94 21.87 3.87
C ASP A 88 17.91 22.57 2.96
N THR A 89 17.62 22.02 1.78
CA THR A 89 16.72 22.61 0.77
C THR A 89 15.37 21.88 0.66
N VAL A 90 14.91 21.25 1.75
CA VAL A 90 13.72 20.36 1.77
C VAL A 90 12.47 21.02 1.18
N ASP A 91 12.19 22.29 1.50
CA ASP A 91 11.01 22.99 0.99
C ASP A 91 10.98 23.13 -0.54
N TRP A 92 12.14 23.02 -1.19
CA TRP A 92 12.32 23.08 -2.64
C TRP A 92 12.40 21.69 -3.29
N ASN A 93 12.52 20.59 -2.53
CA ASN A 93 12.55 19.23 -3.11
C ASN A 93 11.15 18.62 -3.30
N SER A 94 10.12 19.27 -2.77
CA SER A 94 8.71 18.88 -2.80
C SER A 94 8.00 19.38 -4.06
N LYS A 95 7.57 18.48 -4.94
CA LYS A 95 6.82 18.86 -6.17
C LYS A 95 5.55 19.65 -5.86
N ALA A 96 4.83 19.29 -4.79
CA ALA A 96 3.59 19.96 -4.39
C ALA A 96 3.78 21.43 -3.96
N ASN A 97 5.01 21.83 -3.58
CA ASN A 97 5.34 23.23 -3.27
C ASN A 97 5.67 24.04 -4.54
N LEU A 98 5.91 23.36 -5.67
CA LEU A 98 6.44 23.97 -6.89
C LEU A 98 5.44 24.01 -8.06
N GLU A 99 4.33 23.26 -8.03
CA GLU A 99 3.41 23.15 -9.17
C GLU A 99 2.85 24.51 -9.66
N ASP A 100 2.57 25.45 -8.76
CA ASP A 100 2.10 26.81 -9.11
C ASP A 100 3.25 27.78 -9.48
N ILE A 101 4.52 27.42 -9.21
CA ILE A 101 5.69 28.30 -9.37
C ILE A 101 6.83 27.71 -10.23
N ASP A 102 6.61 26.58 -10.89
CA ASP A 102 7.62 25.77 -11.60
C ASP A 102 8.46 26.58 -12.61
N ALA A 103 7.81 27.51 -13.30
CA ALA A 103 8.39 28.39 -14.32
C ALA A 103 9.06 29.67 -13.77
N PHE A 104 8.91 30.00 -12.49
CA PHE A 104 9.52 31.20 -11.90
C PHE A 104 11.03 31.05 -11.84
N LEU A 105 11.78 32.11 -12.17
CA LEU A 105 13.23 32.11 -12.10
C LEU A 105 13.70 32.15 -10.63
N VAL A 106 14.77 31.44 -10.33
CA VAL A 106 15.46 31.53 -9.03
C VAL A 106 16.56 32.57 -9.13
N LEU A 107 16.52 33.56 -8.25
CA LEU A 107 17.49 34.65 -8.15
C LEU A 107 18.26 34.56 -6.82
N GLY A 108 19.55 34.87 -6.85
CA GLY A 108 20.45 34.87 -5.71
C GLY A 108 20.74 36.29 -5.22
N GLN A 109 20.51 36.55 -3.93
CA GLN A 109 20.80 37.81 -3.26
C GLN A 109 21.87 37.60 -2.19
N SER A 110 23.04 38.23 -2.37
CA SER A 110 24.09 38.26 -1.37
C SER A 110 23.57 38.91 -0.08
N GLN A 111 23.66 38.21 1.04
CA GLN A 111 23.30 38.75 2.35
C GLN A 111 24.49 39.48 2.95
N HIS A 112 24.25 40.58 3.69
CA HIS A 112 25.31 41.27 4.40
C HIS A 112 25.87 40.41 5.53
N HIS A 113 27.19 40.39 5.69
CA HIS A 113 27.82 39.77 6.86
C HIS A 113 27.29 40.42 8.14
N GLY A 114 26.85 39.59 9.09
CA GLY A 114 26.31 40.05 10.38
C GLY A 114 24.79 40.06 10.51
N ASP A 115 24.00 39.70 9.49
CA ASP A 115 22.54 39.53 9.67
C ASP A 115 22.25 38.37 10.65
N PRO A 116 21.65 38.62 11.83
CA PRO A 116 21.48 37.62 12.89
C PRO A 116 20.55 36.47 12.49
N ARG A 117 19.78 36.60 11.39
CA ARG A 117 18.89 35.54 10.87
C ARG A 117 19.64 34.42 10.15
N LEU A 118 20.94 34.59 9.85
CA LEU A 118 21.73 33.63 9.04
C LEU A 118 22.27 32.43 9.85
N GLY A 119 22.22 32.47 11.19
CA GLY A 119 22.61 31.34 12.06
C GLY A 119 23.99 30.74 11.75
N GLN A 120 24.06 29.41 11.67
CA GLN A 120 25.30 28.64 11.40
C GLN A 120 25.94 28.91 10.01
N ALA A 121 25.28 29.63 9.11
CA ALA A 121 25.86 30.01 7.81
C ALA A 121 26.96 31.09 7.94
N GLN A 122 27.10 31.74 9.10
CA GLN A 122 28.17 32.70 9.39
C GLN A 122 29.48 32.02 9.81
N VAL A 123 30.20 31.41 8.87
CA VAL A 123 31.61 31.01 9.05
C VAL A 123 32.40 31.52 7.85
N GLY A 124 33.64 31.98 8.08
CA GLY A 124 34.41 32.79 7.13
C GLY A 124 34.51 32.23 5.70
N GLY A 125 34.32 33.11 4.72
CA GLY A 125 34.23 32.80 3.29
C GLY A 125 33.42 33.87 2.56
N ASP A 126 33.00 33.58 1.32
CA ASP A 126 32.11 34.47 0.56
C ASP A 126 30.78 34.75 1.27
N ALA A 127 30.19 35.92 1.00
CA ALA A 127 28.91 36.33 1.57
C ALA A 127 27.79 35.32 1.22
N PRO A 128 27.00 34.82 2.21
CA PRO A 128 25.94 33.86 1.96
C PRO A 128 24.92 34.35 0.93
N ILE A 129 24.47 33.46 0.06
CA ILE A 129 23.51 33.78 -1.01
C ILE A 129 22.14 33.26 -0.62
N LYS A 130 21.18 34.16 -0.43
CA LYS A 130 19.78 33.82 -0.27
C LYS A 130 19.17 33.56 -1.66
N LEU A 131 18.50 32.43 -1.85
CA LEU A 131 17.73 32.15 -3.06
C LEU A 131 16.28 32.62 -2.91
N SER A 132 15.74 33.30 -3.91
CA SER A 132 14.37 33.82 -3.94
C SER A 132 13.75 33.64 -5.33
N LEU A 133 12.41 33.61 -5.40
CA LEU A 133 11.68 33.57 -6.67
C LEU A 133 11.64 34.96 -7.32
N TYR A 134 11.67 34.98 -8.65
CA TYR A 134 11.48 36.18 -9.45
C TYR A 134 9.99 36.52 -9.60
N THR A 135 9.48 37.39 -8.73
CA THR A 135 8.06 37.78 -8.68
C THR A 135 7.80 39.20 -9.21
N ASP A 136 8.83 39.99 -9.52
CA ASP A 136 8.72 41.41 -9.89
C ASP A 136 9.05 41.67 -11.37
N PRO A 137 8.04 41.87 -12.24
CA PRO A 137 8.24 42.17 -13.66
C PRO A 137 8.89 43.55 -13.93
N SER A 138 9.02 44.42 -12.92
CA SER A 138 9.64 45.75 -13.05
C SER A 138 11.16 45.76 -12.81
N MET A 139 11.72 44.65 -12.34
CA MET A 139 13.16 44.52 -12.09
C MET A 139 13.98 44.71 -13.38
N PRO A 140 15.05 45.53 -13.37
CA PRO A 140 15.93 45.71 -14.52
C PRO A 140 16.52 44.39 -15.02
N VAL A 141 16.63 44.22 -16.34
CA VAL A 141 17.15 43.00 -16.98
C VAL A 141 18.55 42.63 -16.47
N ASP A 142 19.42 43.62 -16.25
CA ASP A 142 20.76 43.42 -15.67
C ASP A 142 20.74 42.98 -14.20
N GLU A 143 19.67 43.27 -13.46
CA GLU A 143 19.47 42.76 -12.10
C GLU A 143 18.96 41.33 -12.11
N VAL A 144 18.04 40.99 -13.01
CA VAL A 144 17.61 39.60 -13.24
C VAL A 144 18.80 38.72 -13.64
N HIS A 145 19.64 39.16 -14.58
CA HIS A 145 20.84 38.42 -14.99
C HIS A 145 21.87 38.27 -13.86
N ARG A 146 22.13 39.33 -13.08
CA ARG A 146 23.02 39.25 -11.91
C ARG A 146 22.45 38.33 -10.81
N GLY A 147 21.14 38.36 -10.60
CA GLY A 147 20.44 37.48 -9.66
C GLY A 147 20.53 36.02 -10.10
N GLU A 148 20.27 35.71 -11.36
CA GLU A 148 20.34 34.34 -11.88
C GLU A 148 21.79 33.79 -11.84
N ALA A 149 22.79 34.61 -12.16
CA ALA A 149 24.20 34.23 -12.02
C ALA A 149 24.57 33.88 -10.56
N LYS A 150 24.09 34.67 -9.59
CA LYS A 150 24.26 34.38 -8.15
C LYS A 150 23.50 33.13 -7.72
N ALA A 151 22.31 32.86 -8.28
CA ALA A 151 21.56 31.65 -7.98
C ALA A 151 22.28 30.39 -8.47
N ARG A 152 22.86 30.43 -9.68
CA ARG A 152 23.73 29.35 -10.19
C ARG A 152 24.94 29.13 -9.30
N GLN A 153 25.62 30.21 -8.89
CA GLN A 153 26.77 30.10 -7.99
C GLN A 153 26.38 29.46 -6.66
N ALA A 154 25.24 29.84 -6.07
CA ALA A 154 24.71 29.22 -4.86
C ALA A 154 24.39 27.73 -5.06
N ALA A 155 23.75 27.36 -6.18
CA ALA A 155 23.49 25.96 -6.52
C ALA A 155 24.78 25.14 -6.70
N LEU A 156 25.81 25.69 -7.34
CA LEU A 156 27.13 25.05 -7.45
C LEU A 156 27.81 24.88 -6.08
N THR A 157 27.73 25.88 -5.20
CA THR A 157 28.22 25.81 -3.82
C THR A 157 27.49 24.73 -3.01
N LEU A 158 26.15 24.65 -3.09
CA LEU A 158 25.33 23.58 -2.49
C LEU A 158 25.82 22.19 -2.90
N LEU A 159 26.03 21.99 -4.21
CA LEU A 159 26.48 20.72 -4.78
C LEU A 159 27.91 20.38 -4.33
N ALA A 160 28.83 21.34 -4.31
CA ALA A 160 30.20 21.16 -3.84
C ALA A 160 30.30 20.87 -2.33
N ASN A 161 29.50 21.55 -1.51
CA ASN A 161 29.40 21.26 -0.08
C ASN A 161 28.88 19.84 0.15
N THR A 162 27.82 19.44 -0.58
CA THR A 162 27.21 18.11 -0.48
C THR A 162 28.17 17.00 -0.88
N GLU A 163 28.91 17.16 -1.99
CA GLU A 163 29.92 16.17 -2.41
C GLU A 163 31.03 16.01 -1.37
N ARG A 164 31.51 17.12 -0.81
CA ARG A 164 32.58 17.15 0.19
C ARG A 164 32.15 16.54 1.53
N GLU A 165 30.97 16.91 2.04
CA GLU A 165 30.46 16.47 3.33
C GLU A 165 30.23 14.95 3.38
N PHE A 166 29.66 14.38 2.32
CA PHE A 166 29.32 12.96 2.28
C PHE A 166 30.35 12.08 1.55
N GLY A 167 31.40 12.68 0.95
CA GLY A 167 32.47 11.97 0.24
C GLY A 167 31.98 11.25 -1.02
N LEU A 168 31.27 11.96 -1.90
CA LEU A 168 30.44 11.35 -2.96
C LEU A 168 31.15 11.12 -4.30
N GLN A 169 32.42 11.51 -4.43
CA GLN A 169 33.17 11.39 -5.69
C GLN A 169 33.23 9.93 -6.16
N GLY A 170 32.89 9.68 -7.43
CA GLY A 170 32.83 8.33 -8.01
C GLY A 170 31.62 7.48 -7.60
N THR A 171 30.72 8.00 -6.76
CA THR A 171 29.47 7.31 -6.37
C THR A 171 28.31 7.64 -7.32
N ARG A 172 27.19 6.92 -7.22
CA ARG A 172 25.95 7.29 -7.93
C ARG A 172 25.50 8.73 -7.59
N ALA A 173 25.64 9.15 -6.34
CA ALA A 173 25.28 10.51 -5.92
C ALA A 173 26.22 11.58 -6.50
N GLY A 174 27.52 11.28 -6.61
CA GLY A 174 28.46 12.10 -7.38
C GLY A 174 28.04 12.22 -8.85
N GLY A 175 27.54 11.14 -9.45
CA GLY A 175 26.98 11.15 -10.81
C GLY A 175 25.75 12.06 -10.99
N GLU A 176 24.86 12.17 -9.99
CA GLU A 176 23.77 13.16 -10.02
C GLU A 176 24.29 14.60 -9.84
N ILE A 177 25.29 14.78 -8.98
CA ILE A 177 25.95 16.08 -8.76
C ILE A 177 26.62 16.58 -10.04
N GLU A 178 27.34 15.72 -10.77
CA GLU A 178 27.94 16.05 -12.07
C GLU A 178 26.89 16.37 -13.14
N ARG A 179 25.76 15.65 -13.17
CA ARG A 179 24.63 16.02 -14.05
C ARG A 179 24.11 17.43 -13.75
N ALA A 180 23.92 17.76 -12.48
CA ALA A 180 23.45 19.08 -12.06
C ALA A 180 24.49 20.19 -12.36
N ARG A 181 25.78 19.93 -12.13
CA ARG A 181 26.89 20.84 -12.51
C ARG A 181 26.94 21.08 -14.01
N HIS A 182 26.83 20.02 -14.81
CA HIS A 182 26.80 20.14 -16.27
C HIS A 182 25.60 20.98 -16.73
N PHE A 183 24.40 20.73 -16.19
CA PHE A 183 23.22 21.54 -16.48
C PHE A 183 23.44 23.04 -16.16
N LEU A 184 23.97 23.35 -14.97
CA LEU A 184 24.22 24.72 -14.50
C LEU A 184 25.32 25.44 -15.29
N SER A 185 26.30 24.69 -15.82
CA SER A 185 27.44 25.21 -16.60
C SER A 185 27.05 25.77 -17.96
N ASN A 186 25.91 25.34 -18.52
CA ASN A 186 25.39 25.88 -19.76
C ASN A 186 24.62 27.20 -19.51
N PRO A 187 25.09 28.35 -20.04
CA PRO A 187 24.44 29.64 -19.79
C PRO A 187 23.03 29.75 -20.39
N HIS A 188 22.67 28.89 -21.36
CA HIS A 188 21.34 28.89 -21.97
C HIS A 188 20.27 28.19 -21.09
N ASN A 189 20.68 27.31 -20.19
CA ASN A 189 19.78 26.54 -19.32
C ASN A 189 19.28 27.40 -18.16
N ARG A 190 18.11 28.04 -18.25
CA ARG A 190 17.56 28.89 -17.18
C ARG A 190 17.37 28.12 -15.87
N LEU A 191 17.66 28.76 -14.74
CA LEU A 191 17.41 28.18 -13.41
C LEU A 191 16.01 28.54 -12.91
N THR A 192 15.00 27.76 -13.28
CA THR A 192 13.63 27.89 -12.74
C THR A 192 13.46 27.15 -11.41
N ALA A 193 12.40 27.46 -10.66
CA ALA A 193 12.09 26.80 -9.39
C ALA A 193 11.89 25.29 -9.57
N GLY A 194 11.17 24.88 -10.62
CA GLY A 194 10.99 23.48 -11.01
C GLY A 194 12.31 22.77 -11.31
N THR A 195 13.19 23.44 -12.06
CA THR A 195 14.50 22.92 -12.44
C THR A 195 15.43 22.79 -11.23
N PHE A 196 15.49 23.82 -10.38
CA PHE A 196 16.27 23.80 -9.14
C PHE A 196 15.78 22.71 -8.19
N GLY A 197 14.46 22.65 -7.94
CA GLY A 197 13.86 21.64 -7.08
C GLY A 197 14.04 20.22 -7.58
N GLY A 198 13.91 20.00 -8.90
CA GLY A 198 14.21 18.72 -9.55
C GLY A 198 15.66 18.27 -9.34
N MET A 199 16.64 19.18 -9.49
CA MET A 199 18.05 18.90 -9.21
C MET A 199 18.29 18.60 -7.72
N MET A 200 17.78 19.44 -6.81
CA MET A 200 17.97 19.26 -5.36
C MET A 200 17.35 17.94 -4.89
N LYS A 201 16.16 17.60 -5.39
CA LYS A 201 15.51 16.31 -5.13
C LYS A 201 16.37 15.13 -5.61
N ALA A 202 16.78 15.10 -6.87
CA ALA A 202 17.54 13.99 -7.44
C ALA A 202 18.87 13.75 -6.70
N VAL A 203 19.58 14.83 -6.35
CA VAL A 203 20.81 14.74 -5.56
C VAL A 203 20.50 14.30 -4.13
N SER A 204 19.50 14.88 -3.46
CA SER A 204 19.09 14.51 -2.09
C SER A 204 18.73 13.02 -1.97
N GLU A 205 17.94 12.48 -2.91
CA GLU A 205 17.58 11.06 -2.96
C GLU A 205 18.81 10.16 -3.14
N ALA A 206 19.75 10.55 -4.01
CA ALA A 206 20.98 9.79 -4.23
C ALA A 206 21.96 9.87 -3.04
N VAL A 207 22.07 11.03 -2.38
CA VAL A 207 22.83 11.22 -1.13
C VAL A 207 22.25 10.33 -0.04
N HIS A 208 20.93 10.39 0.19
CA HIS A 208 20.26 9.56 1.19
C HIS A 208 20.46 8.07 0.92
N SER A 209 20.34 7.63 -0.34
CA SER A 209 20.64 6.25 -0.73
C SER A 209 22.09 5.86 -0.46
N HIS A 210 23.07 6.75 -0.68
CA HIS A 210 24.48 6.47 -0.44
C HIS A 210 24.80 6.39 1.06
N VAL A 211 24.32 7.35 1.85
CA VAL A 211 24.50 7.39 3.30
C VAL A 211 23.87 6.15 3.96
N THR A 212 22.62 5.80 3.61
CA THR A 212 21.95 4.61 4.14
C THR A 212 22.68 3.31 3.75
N GLN A 213 23.26 3.23 2.54
CA GLN A 213 24.09 2.07 2.15
C GLN A 213 25.39 1.96 2.97
N ARG A 214 26.02 3.08 3.34
CA ARG A 214 27.26 3.09 4.15
C ARG A 214 27.02 2.82 5.64
N ILE A 215 25.89 3.25 6.19
CA ILE A 215 25.51 2.96 7.58
C ILE A 215 25.15 1.47 7.75
N GLY A 216 24.56 0.87 6.71
CA GLY A 216 24.09 -0.52 6.75
C GLY A 216 22.86 -0.72 7.65
N PRO A 217 22.44 -1.97 7.89
CA PRO A 217 21.33 -2.27 8.79
C PRO A 217 21.62 -1.81 10.22
N SER A 218 20.65 -1.17 10.88
CA SER A 218 20.82 -0.73 12.27
C SER A 218 21.12 -1.91 13.20
N ARG A 219 22.25 -1.80 13.90
CA ARG A 219 22.72 -2.74 14.93
C ARG A 219 22.40 -2.27 16.35
N ALA A 220 21.68 -1.17 16.53
CA ALA A 220 21.32 -0.66 17.84
C ALA A 220 20.64 -1.74 18.69
N GLU A 221 21.04 -1.84 19.95
CA GLU A 221 20.48 -2.80 20.91
C GLU A 221 18.96 -2.59 21.05
N ARG A 222 18.20 -3.68 20.94
CA ARG A 222 16.74 -3.63 20.99
C ARG A 222 16.23 -3.93 22.40
N MET A 223 16.13 -2.87 23.20
CA MET A 223 15.60 -2.91 24.58
C MET A 223 14.07 -3.10 24.67
N THR A 224 13.40 -3.43 23.57
CA THR A 224 11.93 -3.57 23.50
C THR A 224 11.55 -5.00 23.18
N GLY A 225 10.46 -5.47 23.80
CA GLY A 225 9.89 -6.79 23.53
C GLY A 225 9.61 -7.00 22.04
N ARG A 226 9.70 -8.25 21.59
CA ARG A 226 9.71 -8.63 20.17
C ARG A 226 8.36 -9.15 19.74
N MET A 227 7.96 -8.81 18.52
CA MET A 227 6.62 -9.17 18.03
C MET A 227 6.60 -10.63 17.56
N PRO A 228 5.47 -11.36 17.70
CA PRO A 228 5.34 -12.75 17.28
C PRO A 228 5.92 -13.06 15.90
N MET A 229 5.61 -12.27 14.88
CA MET A 229 6.14 -12.48 13.52
C MET A 229 7.67 -12.41 13.45
N GLU A 230 8.31 -11.53 14.24
CA GLU A 230 9.78 -11.50 14.35
C GLU A 230 10.32 -12.75 15.05
N CYS A 231 9.69 -13.18 16.15
CA CYS A 231 10.09 -14.38 16.88
C CYS A 231 9.96 -15.65 16.02
N MET A 232 8.85 -15.80 15.27
CA MET A 232 8.65 -16.91 14.34
C MET A 232 9.66 -16.89 13.20
N THR A 233 9.98 -15.71 12.65
CA THR A 233 11.01 -15.57 11.61
C THR A 233 12.40 -15.94 12.14
N HIS A 234 12.74 -15.53 13.36
CA HIS A 234 14.00 -15.91 14.02
C HIS A 234 14.09 -17.42 14.26
N LEU A 235 13.02 -18.05 14.77
CA LEU A 235 12.98 -19.49 14.96
C LEU A 235 13.13 -20.23 13.63
N GLY A 236 12.37 -19.85 12.59
CA GLY A 236 12.46 -20.45 11.27
C GLY A 236 13.86 -20.32 10.64
N TYR A 237 14.57 -19.21 10.91
CA TYR A 237 15.94 -19.00 10.47
C TYR A 237 16.89 -20.03 11.09
N GLU A 238 16.83 -20.17 12.41
CA GLU A 238 17.70 -21.06 13.18
C GLU A 238 17.36 -22.54 12.99
N ILE A 239 16.08 -22.90 12.79
CA ILE A 239 15.69 -24.26 12.37
C ILE A 239 16.37 -24.62 11.04
N ARG A 240 16.30 -23.72 10.04
CA ARG A 240 16.88 -23.94 8.72
C ARG A 240 18.40 -24.07 8.79
N HIS A 241 19.07 -23.25 9.61
CA HIS A 241 20.51 -23.36 9.83
C HIS A 241 20.88 -24.67 10.56
N ALA A 242 20.15 -25.05 11.60
CA ALA A 242 20.34 -26.31 12.31
C ALA A 242 20.13 -27.54 11.39
N GLN A 243 19.15 -27.49 10.48
CA GLN A 243 18.84 -28.58 9.55
C GLN A 243 20.01 -28.94 8.61
N GLN A 244 20.82 -27.95 8.21
CA GLN A 244 21.99 -28.17 7.35
C GLN A 244 23.02 -29.10 8.00
N ASN A 245 23.26 -28.90 9.30
CA ASN A 245 24.26 -29.62 10.10
C ASN A 245 23.66 -30.75 10.95
N ALA A 246 22.36 -31.00 10.85
CA ALA A 246 21.65 -31.97 11.68
C ALA A 246 22.02 -33.43 11.37
N ARG A 247 22.04 -34.25 12.43
CA ARG A 247 22.12 -35.72 12.31
C ARG A 247 20.88 -36.26 11.58
N PRO A 248 20.96 -37.40 10.84
CA PRO A 248 19.84 -37.96 10.09
C PRO A 248 18.55 -38.10 10.91
N GLU A 249 18.65 -38.55 12.16
CA GLU A 249 17.53 -38.71 13.10
C GLU A 249 16.82 -37.39 13.47
N HIS A 250 17.50 -36.24 13.32
CA HIS A 250 16.92 -34.92 13.59
C HIS A 250 16.36 -34.24 12.34
N LYS A 251 16.82 -34.62 11.13
CA LYS A 251 16.46 -33.91 9.88
C LYS A 251 14.97 -33.91 9.56
N ALA A 252 14.27 -35.00 9.85
CA ALA A 252 12.82 -35.08 9.68
C ALA A 252 12.10 -34.09 10.62
N PHE A 253 12.36 -34.20 11.94
CA PHE A 253 11.78 -33.30 12.93
C PHE A 253 12.03 -31.81 12.63
N LEU A 254 13.27 -31.43 12.29
CA LEU A 254 13.60 -30.03 11.98
C LEU A 254 12.89 -29.53 10.71
N ARG A 255 12.75 -30.37 9.68
CA ARG A 255 11.98 -30.03 8.49
C ARG A 255 10.51 -29.81 8.83
N ASP A 256 9.92 -30.73 9.59
CA ASP A 256 8.50 -30.73 9.91
C ASP A 256 8.15 -29.56 10.85
N LEU A 257 9.01 -29.26 11.84
CA LEU A 257 8.93 -28.06 12.67
C LEU A 257 9.12 -26.76 11.84
N GLY A 258 9.99 -26.78 10.84
CA GLY A 258 10.18 -25.66 9.91
C GLY A 258 8.92 -25.37 9.08
N PHE A 259 8.25 -26.43 8.60
CA PHE A 259 6.95 -26.32 7.95
C PHE A 259 5.87 -25.82 8.89
N GLU A 260 5.77 -26.33 10.13
CA GLU A 260 4.79 -25.83 11.11
C GLU A 260 5.03 -24.35 11.46
N THR A 261 6.29 -23.93 11.58
CA THR A 261 6.65 -22.52 11.82
C THR A 261 6.12 -21.62 10.69
N MET A 262 6.32 -22.02 9.43
CA MET A 262 5.81 -21.32 8.26
C MET A 262 4.28 -21.34 8.21
N ASP A 263 3.67 -22.50 8.45
CA ASP A 263 2.22 -22.69 8.42
C ASP A 263 1.51 -21.77 9.42
N ARG A 264 1.98 -21.73 10.68
CA ARG A 264 1.41 -20.84 11.70
C ARG A 264 1.52 -19.36 11.33
N VAL A 265 2.57 -18.97 10.61
CA VAL A 265 2.72 -17.62 10.05
C VAL A 265 1.71 -17.37 8.92
N MET A 266 1.58 -18.29 7.97
CA MET A 266 0.64 -18.20 6.84
C MET A 266 -0.83 -18.18 7.30
N GLN A 267 -1.15 -18.85 8.41
CA GLN A 267 -2.48 -18.86 9.02
C GLN A 267 -2.72 -17.71 10.01
N HIS A 268 -1.79 -16.77 10.17
CA HIS A 268 -1.82 -15.70 11.18
C HIS A 268 -2.15 -16.19 12.60
N ARG A 269 -1.66 -17.38 12.99
CA ARG A 269 -1.81 -17.97 14.34
C ARG A 269 -0.80 -17.37 15.33
N LEU A 270 -0.68 -16.04 15.29
CA LEU A 270 0.43 -15.27 15.85
C LEU A 270 0.02 -14.36 17.02
N SER A 271 -1.05 -14.66 17.75
CA SER A 271 -1.35 -13.92 18.98
C SER A 271 -0.27 -14.12 20.04
N PHE A 272 -0.05 -13.12 20.89
CA PHE A 272 1.03 -13.15 21.89
C PHE A 272 0.95 -14.40 22.78
N GLY A 273 -0.26 -14.74 23.26
CA GLY A 273 -0.47 -15.93 24.10
C GLY A 273 -0.26 -17.24 23.35
N GLN A 274 -0.85 -17.41 22.16
CA GLN A 274 -0.72 -18.64 21.36
C GLN A 274 0.72 -18.86 20.85
N THR A 275 1.45 -17.78 20.57
CA THR A 275 2.85 -17.84 20.13
C THR A 275 3.76 -18.20 21.29
N LYS A 276 3.58 -17.58 22.48
CA LYS A 276 4.33 -17.95 23.69
C LYS A 276 4.14 -19.42 24.05
N GLN A 277 2.89 -19.89 24.13
CA GLN A 277 2.59 -21.29 24.45
C GLN A 277 3.29 -22.25 23.48
N TRP A 278 3.15 -22.00 22.18
CA TRP A 278 3.76 -22.86 21.17
C TRP A 278 5.30 -22.82 21.21
N LEU A 279 5.91 -21.67 21.50
CA LEU A 279 7.36 -21.59 21.72
C LEU A 279 7.83 -22.37 22.97
N THR A 280 6.99 -22.49 24.01
CA THR A 280 7.24 -23.40 25.13
C THR A 280 7.20 -24.86 24.67
N GLU A 281 6.17 -25.26 23.92
CA GLU A 281 6.02 -26.61 23.35
C GLU A 281 7.24 -26.98 22.47
N VAL A 282 7.66 -26.08 21.57
CA VAL A 282 8.86 -26.25 20.73
C VAL A 282 10.14 -26.35 21.56
N SER A 283 10.22 -25.62 22.68
CA SER A 283 11.38 -25.69 23.58
C SER A 283 11.49 -27.07 24.24
N ASP A 284 10.39 -27.61 24.75
CA ASP A 284 10.33 -28.93 25.38
C ASP A 284 10.66 -30.05 24.38
N ASP A 285 10.08 -30.01 23.18
CA ASP A 285 10.37 -30.98 22.12
C ASP A 285 11.83 -30.95 21.66
N CYS A 286 12.40 -29.74 21.51
CA CYS A 286 13.83 -29.60 21.19
C CYS A 286 14.71 -30.12 22.33
N ALA A 287 14.36 -29.86 23.59
CA ALA A 287 15.11 -30.33 24.76
C ALA A 287 15.11 -31.86 24.85
N GLN A 288 13.95 -32.50 24.70
CA GLN A 288 13.81 -33.96 24.69
C GLN A 288 14.63 -34.64 23.58
N ARG A 289 14.76 -33.98 22.42
CA ARG A 289 15.58 -34.45 21.28
C ARG A 289 17.05 -34.06 21.35
N GLY A 290 17.49 -33.41 22.44
CA GLY A 290 18.88 -32.95 22.61
C GLY A 290 19.29 -31.76 21.75
N LEU A 291 18.34 -31.09 21.09
CA LEU A 291 18.52 -29.86 20.31
C LEU A 291 18.60 -28.62 21.24
N ARG A 292 19.57 -28.65 22.16
CA ARG A 292 19.68 -27.70 23.30
C ARG A 292 19.71 -26.23 22.89
N ASP A 293 20.27 -25.90 21.73
CA ASP A 293 20.39 -24.52 21.28
C ASP A 293 19.06 -23.96 20.76
N LEU A 294 18.30 -24.77 20.02
CA LEU A 294 16.93 -24.43 19.61
C LEU A 294 15.98 -24.36 20.80
N ALA A 295 16.13 -25.23 21.81
CA ALA A 295 15.35 -25.14 23.04
C ALA A 295 15.60 -23.81 23.78
N ARG A 296 16.88 -23.46 24.01
CA ARG A 296 17.27 -22.18 24.63
C ARG A 296 16.86 -20.96 23.79
N LEU A 297 16.81 -21.10 22.46
CA LEU A 297 16.27 -20.06 21.59
C LEU A 297 14.76 -19.91 21.79
N ALA A 298 13.99 -20.99 21.70
CA ALA A 298 12.53 -20.97 21.80
C ALA A 298 12.06 -20.43 23.16
N THR A 299 12.72 -20.80 24.27
CA THR A 299 12.46 -20.18 25.59
C THR A 299 12.67 -18.66 25.55
N ARG A 300 13.84 -18.18 25.10
CA ARG A 300 14.12 -16.74 25.00
C ARG A 300 13.14 -16.00 24.09
N LEU A 301 12.74 -16.62 22.98
CA LEU A 301 11.73 -16.05 22.08
C LEU A 301 10.35 -15.95 22.73
N ALA A 302 9.98 -16.88 23.59
CA ALA A 302 8.75 -16.80 24.37
C ALA A 302 8.82 -15.67 25.42
N ASP A 303 9.97 -15.52 26.08
CA ASP A 303 10.21 -14.45 27.07
C ASP A 303 10.24 -13.06 26.41
N ASP A 304 10.90 -12.93 25.24
CA ASP A 304 11.01 -11.70 24.44
C ASP A 304 9.63 -11.13 24.03
N ILE A 305 8.61 -11.98 23.84
CA ILE A 305 7.26 -11.53 23.44
C ILE A 305 6.60 -10.77 24.62
N PRO A 306 6.05 -9.56 24.42
CA PRO A 306 5.40 -8.83 25.51
C PRO A 306 4.07 -9.46 25.95
N HIS A 307 3.55 -9.02 27.10
CA HIS A 307 2.22 -9.42 27.57
C HIS A 307 1.11 -8.79 26.70
N PRO A 308 -0.03 -9.46 26.42
CA PRO A 308 -1.12 -8.92 25.59
C PRO A 308 -1.64 -7.51 25.96
N SER A 309 -1.50 -7.10 27.21
CA SER A 309 -1.88 -5.76 27.68
C SER A 309 -0.99 -4.63 27.13
N ALA A 310 0.26 -4.92 26.75
CA ALA A 310 1.23 -3.94 26.26
C ALA A 310 1.08 -3.60 24.76
N LEU A 311 -0.02 -4.02 24.11
CA LEU A 311 -0.22 -3.80 22.66
C LEU A 311 -0.09 -2.33 22.24
N ARG A 312 -0.52 -1.39 23.09
CA ARG A 312 -0.40 0.06 22.79
C ARG A 312 1.07 0.50 22.75
N ASP A 313 1.89 -0.02 23.65
CA ASP A 313 3.30 0.33 23.80
C ASP A 313 4.14 -0.21 22.63
N HIS A 314 3.66 -1.29 21.99
CA HIS A 314 4.30 -1.94 20.84
C HIS A 314 3.59 -1.68 19.50
N ALA A 315 2.60 -0.78 19.46
CA ALA A 315 1.73 -0.60 18.30
C ALA A 315 2.48 -0.23 17.00
N THR A 316 3.56 0.55 17.10
CA THR A 316 4.45 0.88 15.97
C THR A 316 5.18 -0.36 15.44
N GLN A 317 5.64 -1.25 16.32
CA GLN A 317 6.36 -2.47 15.91
C GLN A 317 5.42 -3.49 15.24
N LEU A 318 4.19 -3.61 15.77
CA LEU A 318 3.12 -4.40 15.16
C LEU A 318 2.68 -3.84 13.79
N HIS A 319 2.69 -2.52 13.62
CA HIS A 319 2.45 -1.87 12.34
C HIS A 319 3.62 -2.10 11.35
N ASP A 320 4.86 -1.94 11.81
CA ASP A 320 6.03 -2.01 10.95
C ASP A 320 6.20 -3.41 10.39
N ASN A 321 6.03 -4.45 11.22
CA ASN A 321 5.91 -5.86 10.81
C ASN A 321 6.81 -6.24 9.62
N VAL A 322 8.11 -5.96 9.76
CA VAL A 322 9.08 -5.97 8.65
C VAL A 322 9.07 -7.30 7.90
N TYR A 323 8.98 -8.41 8.63
CA TYR A 323 9.00 -9.75 8.06
C TYR A 323 7.65 -10.18 7.48
N GLY A 324 6.52 -9.77 8.06
CA GLY A 324 5.19 -10.01 7.45
C GLY A 324 5.03 -9.24 6.14
N ARG A 325 5.49 -7.99 6.09
CA ARG A 325 5.52 -7.19 4.85
C ARG A 325 6.46 -7.79 3.81
N ALA A 326 7.64 -8.27 4.21
CA ALA A 326 8.57 -8.94 3.31
C ALA A 326 7.95 -10.21 2.71
N LEU A 327 7.33 -11.05 3.55
CA LEU A 327 6.66 -12.29 3.13
C LEU A 327 5.61 -12.04 2.05
N GLU A 328 4.62 -11.18 2.31
CA GLU A 328 3.57 -10.88 1.33
C GLU A 328 4.11 -10.22 0.07
N SER A 329 5.09 -9.32 0.20
CA SER A 329 5.72 -8.66 -0.95
C SER A 329 6.39 -9.66 -1.88
N VAL A 330 7.10 -10.66 -1.34
CA VAL A 330 7.75 -11.70 -2.15
C VAL A 330 6.72 -12.67 -2.72
N LEU A 331 5.77 -13.15 -1.92
CA LEU A 331 4.73 -14.10 -2.36
C LEU A 331 4.00 -13.54 -3.57
N ILE A 332 3.48 -12.32 -3.46
CA ILE A 332 2.76 -11.66 -4.55
C ILE A 332 3.69 -11.32 -5.71
N ASN A 333 4.95 -10.96 -5.48
CA ASN A 333 5.90 -10.76 -6.57
C ASN A 333 6.17 -12.04 -7.37
N GLU A 334 6.28 -13.21 -6.73
CA GLU A 334 6.43 -14.47 -7.45
C GLU A 334 5.18 -14.83 -8.25
N LEU A 335 3.97 -14.50 -7.75
CA LEU A 335 2.73 -14.64 -8.52
C LEU A 335 2.60 -13.62 -9.66
N VAL A 336 3.20 -12.43 -9.57
CA VAL A 336 3.29 -11.48 -10.69
C VAL A 336 4.33 -11.92 -11.73
N ARG A 337 5.37 -12.67 -11.31
CA ARG A 337 6.34 -13.29 -12.24
C ARG A 337 5.77 -14.51 -12.95
N ASN A 338 4.98 -15.33 -12.25
CA ASN A 338 4.39 -16.56 -12.76
C ASN A 338 2.91 -16.66 -12.33
N PRO A 339 1.99 -15.91 -12.96
CA PRO A 339 0.58 -15.91 -12.61
C PRO A 339 -0.09 -17.24 -13.00
N PRO A 340 -0.97 -17.82 -12.16
CA PRO A 340 -1.81 -18.94 -12.56
C PRO A 340 -2.67 -18.62 -13.79
N ASP A 341 -2.81 -19.58 -14.70
CA ASP A 341 -3.60 -19.38 -15.94
C ASP A 341 -5.07 -19.07 -15.63
N SER A 342 -5.64 -19.63 -14.56
CA SER A 342 -7.01 -19.31 -14.10
C SER A 342 -7.19 -17.84 -13.66
N VAL A 343 -6.12 -17.19 -13.21
CA VAL A 343 -6.10 -15.74 -12.93
C VAL A 343 -6.03 -14.96 -14.23
N LYS A 344 -5.21 -15.37 -15.22
CA LYS A 344 -5.18 -14.75 -16.55
C LYS A 344 -6.55 -14.78 -17.22
N ASP A 345 -7.20 -15.95 -17.24
CA ASP A 345 -8.55 -16.15 -17.77
C ASP A 345 -9.57 -15.23 -17.08
N SER A 346 -9.50 -15.13 -15.75
CA SER A 346 -10.41 -14.28 -14.97
C SER A 346 -10.14 -12.78 -15.16
N MET A 347 -8.89 -12.38 -15.36
CA MET A 347 -8.52 -11.00 -15.70
C MET A 347 -8.94 -10.65 -17.13
N GLU A 348 -8.80 -11.56 -18.09
CA GLU A 348 -9.32 -11.39 -19.46
C GLU A 348 -10.86 -11.25 -19.45
N ALA A 349 -11.56 -12.13 -18.72
CA ALA A 349 -13.00 -12.10 -18.57
C ALA A 349 -13.51 -10.77 -17.95
N LEU A 350 -12.84 -10.28 -16.91
CA LEU A 350 -13.12 -8.99 -16.26
C LEU A 350 -12.82 -7.80 -17.19
N SER A 351 -11.68 -7.82 -17.89
CA SER A 351 -11.31 -6.77 -18.85
C SER A 351 -12.32 -6.68 -20.00
N GLY A 352 -12.77 -7.82 -20.53
CA GLY A 352 -13.87 -7.88 -21.49
C GLY A 352 -15.22 -7.40 -20.92
N HIS A 353 -15.47 -7.51 -19.61
CA HIS A 353 -16.64 -6.90 -18.98
C HIS A 353 -16.54 -5.37 -18.98
N LEU A 354 -15.36 -4.81 -18.72
CA LEU A 354 -15.11 -3.38 -18.78
C LEU A 354 -15.28 -2.82 -20.20
N ASP A 355 -14.79 -3.49 -21.25
CA ASP A 355 -15.02 -3.05 -22.65
C ASP A 355 -16.52 -3.09 -23.02
N ARG A 356 -17.25 -4.12 -22.58
CA ARG A 356 -18.71 -4.20 -22.75
C ARG A 356 -19.46 -3.12 -21.97
N ALA A 357 -18.99 -2.74 -20.78
CA ALA A 357 -19.58 -1.65 -20.00
C ALA A 357 -19.30 -0.29 -20.65
N LEU A 358 -18.05 -0.03 -21.06
CA LEU A 358 -17.64 1.16 -21.80
C LEU A 358 -18.44 1.30 -23.10
N SER A 359 -18.54 0.23 -23.89
CA SER A 359 -19.22 0.25 -25.19
C SER A 359 -20.75 0.42 -25.13
N ARG A 360 -21.37 0.43 -23.92
CA ARG A 360 -22.79 0.75 -23.72
C ARG A 360 -23.06 2.24 -23.48
N LEU A 361 -22.02 3.02 -23.15
CA LEU A 361 -22.12 4.48 -23.04
C LEU A 361 -22.32 5.12 -24.42
N GLN A 362 -22.86 6.34 -24.47
CA GLN A 362 -22.92 7.12 -25.70
C GLN A 362 -21.49 7.41 -26.21
N PRO A 363 -21.26 7.59 -27.53
CA PRO A 363 -19.92 7.78 -28.08
C PRO A 363 -19.10 8.89 -27.39
N HIS A 364 -19.72 10.05 -27.12
CA HIS A 364 -19.08 11.15 -26.41
C HIS A 364 -18.73 10.79 -24.95
N GLU A 365 -19.56 10.01 -24.25
CA GLU A 365 -19.29 9.54 -22.89
C GLU A 365 -18.13 8.52 -22.88
N GLN A 366 -17.99 7.70 -23.92
CA GLN A 366 -16.86 6.78 -24.08
C GLN A 366 -15.53 7.54 -24.24
N GLU A 367 -15.52 8.59 -25.05
CA GLU A 367 -14.35 9.47 -25.25
C GLU A 367 -13.97 10.19 -23.95
N GLN A 368 -14.95 10.80 -23.27
CA GLN A 368 -14.72 11.47 -21.98
C GLN A 368 -14.24 10.51 -20.90
N ALA A 369 -14.82 9.31 -20.80
CA ALA A 369 -14.36 8.29 -19.86
C ALA A 369 -12.91 7.85 -20.15
N ALA A 370 -12.56 7.63 -21.43
CA ALA A 370 -11.20 7.22 -21.81
C ALA A 370 -10.16 8.32 -21.51
N LEU A 371 -10.46 9.58 -21.83
CA LEU A 371 -9.62 10.72 -21.51
C LEU A 371 -9.45 10.90 -19.98
N ALA A 372 -10.53 10.81 -19.22
CA ALA A 372 -10.50 10.93 -17.75
C ALA A 372 -9.67 9.79 -17.11
N VAL A 373 -9.80 8.56 -17.60
CA VAL A 373 -9.00 7.40 -17.15
C VAL A 373 -7.52 7.61 -17.48
N GLN A 374 -7.20 8.02 -18.71
CA GLN A 374 -5.81 8.28 -19.13
C GLN A 374 -5.17 9.37 -18.25
N ASN A 375 -5.87 10.49 -18.05
CA ASN A 375 -5.41 11.58 -17.20
C ASN A 375 -5.21 11.14 -15.75
N MET A 376 -6.14 10.40 -15.16
CA MET A 376 -6.02 9.93 -13.77
C MET A 376 -4.83 8.98 -13.59
N MET A 377 -4.51 8.15 -14.58
CA MET A 377 -3.42 7.18 -14.50
C MET A 377 -2.06 7.82 -14.79
N ARG A 378 -1.96 8.78 -15.73
CA ARG A 378 -0.71 9.53 -16.01
C ARG A 378 -0.17 10.25 -14.76
N HIS A 379 -1.04 10.80 -13.91
CA HIS A 379 -0.64 11.48 -12.67
C HIS A 379 -0.28 10.52 -11.51
N GLU A 380 -0.58 9.23 -11.65
CA GLU A 380 -0.29 8.19 -10.65
C GLU A 380 0.55 7.05 -11.25
N ARG A 381 1.58 7.42 -12.02
CA ARG A 381 2.50 6.47 -12.63
C ARG A 381 3.22 5.60 -11.57
N ARG A 382 3.45 4.32 -11.90
CA ARG A 382 3.99 3.28 -11.02
C ARG A 382 5.09 2.51 -11.72
N GLY A 383 6.17 2.17 -11.01
CA GLY A 383 7.34 1.49 -11.57
C GLY A 383 7.10 0.10 -12.17
N TRP A 384 5.91 -0.50 -11.97
CA TRP A 384 5.54 -1.75 -12.64
C TRP A 384 4.83 -1.56 -13.99
N GLN A 385 4.21 -0.41 -14.27
CA GLN A 385 3.26 -0.23 -15.38
C GLN A 385 3.92 -0.38 -16.76
N ALA A 386 5.15 0.07 -16.92
CA ALA A 386 5.94 -0.07 -18.14
C ALA A 386 6.26 -1.55 -18.52
N GLN A 387 5.90 -2.53 -17.68
CA GLN A 387 5.98 -3.96 -18.00
C GLN A 387 4.75 -4.49 -18.76
N SER A 388 3.65 -3.73 -18.85
CA SER A 388 2.50 -4.05 -19.69
C SER A 388 2.51 -3.14 -20.94
N PRO A 389 2.88 -3.65 -22.13
CA PRO A 389 3.11 -2.81 -23.31
C PRO A 389 1.87 -2.02 -23.75
N GLU A 390 0.69 -2.60 -23.64
CA GLU A 390 -0.57 -1.95 -24.03
C GLU A 390 -1.01 -0.90 -23.00
N LEU A 391 -0.63 -1.06 -21.73
CA LEU A 391 -0.85 -0.04 -20.69
C LEU A 391 0.05 1.17 -20.93
N GLU A 392 1.32 0.95 -21.26
CA GLU A 392 2.23 2.02 -21.67
C GLU A 392 1.76 2.67 -22.98
N ALA A 393 1.30 1.90 -23.97
CA ALA A 393 0.73 2.43 -25.21
C ALA A 393 -0.51 3.31 -24.93
N PHE A 394 -1.37 2.93 -23.98
CA PHE A 394 -2.45 3.78 -23.51
C PHE A 394 -1.96 5.07 -22.83
N PHE A 395 -0.88 5.03 -22.05
CA PHE A 395 -0.27 6.23 -21.46
C PHE A 395 0.38 7.14 -22.50
N GLN A 396 0.96 6.60 -23.56
CA GLN A 396 1.61 7.36 -24.63
C GLN A 396 0.65 7.74 -25.78
N ALA A 397 -0.62 7.32 -25.73
CA ALA A 397 -1.59 7.63 -26.77
C ALA A 397 -1.81 9.15 -26.89
N ALA A 398 -1.72 9.62 -28.15
CA ALA A 398 -1.85 11.03 -28.51
C ALA A 398 -3.27 11.57 -28.27
N PRO A 399 -3.43 12.88 -28.05
CA PRO A 399 -4.74 13.52 -27.87
C PRO A 399 -5.75 13.13 -28.94
N GLY A 400 -6.96 12.74 -28.52
CA GLY A 400 -8.04 12.28 -29.40
C GLY A 400 -7.94 10.82 -29.86
N THR A 401 -6.98 10.04 -29.33
CA THR A 401 -6.84 8.59 -29.62
C THR A 401 -7.00 7.69 -28.39
N GLU A 402 -7.34 8.27 -27.24
CA GLU A 402 -7.42 7.63 -25.92
C GLU A 402 -8.44 6.49 -25.91
N LEU A 403 -9.63 6.69 -26.49
CA LEU A 403 -10.68 5.65 -26.54
C LEU A 403 -10.24 4.42 -27.34
N ARG A 404 -9.51 4.62 -28.45
CA ARG A 404 -8.95 3.51 -29.25
C ARG A 404 -7.89 2.76 -28.45
N ALA A 405 -6.97 3.48 -27.82
CA ALA A 405 -5.92 2.87 -27.02
C ALA A 405 -6.46 2.14 -25.78
N LEU A 406 -7.48 2.68 -25.10
CA LEU A 406 -8.16 2.00 -24.00
C LEU A 406 -8.86 0.72 -24.47
N LYS A 407 -9.54 0.74 -25.61
CA LYS A 407 -10.18 -0.46 -26.17
C LYS A 407 -9.17 -1.52 -26.62
N ASN A 408 -8.00 -1.12 -27.12
CA ASN A 408 -6.90 -2.05 -27.41
C ASN A 408 -6.42 -2.71 -26.12
N LEU A 409 -6.07 -1.93 -25.09
CA LEU A 409 -5.65 -2.42 -23.76
C LEU A 409 -6.66 -3.39 -23.13
N LEU A 410 -7.96 -3.09 -23.21
CA LEU A 410 -9.00 -3.97 -22.66
C LEU A 410 -9.12 -5.31 -23.41
N ARG A 411 -8.77 -5.34 -24.70
CA ARG A 411 -8.89 -6.52 -25.60
C ARG A 411 -7.58 -7.26 -25.82
N ALA A 412 -6.46 -6.71 -25.36
CA ALA A 412 -5.15 -7.33 -25.45
C ALA A 412 -5.06 -8.55 -24.52
N PRO A 413 -4.52 -9.70 -24.95
CA PRO A 413 -4.42 -10.90 -24.10
C PRO A 413 -3.71 -10.64 -22.76
N LYS A 414 -4.26 -11.14 -21.65
CA LYS A 414 -3.63 -11.02 -20.31
C LYS A 414 -2.58 -12.10 -20.03
N GLU A 415 -1.54 -12.15 -20.86
CA GLU A 415 -0.52 -13.22 -20.81
C GLU A 415 0.46 -13.11 -19.63
N THR A 416 0.82 -11.89 -19.23
CA THR A 416 1.80 -11.66 -18.16
C THR A 416 1.14 -11.23 -16.85
N GLY A 417 1.88 -11.35 -15.74
CA GLY A 417 1.40 -10.85 -14.45
C GLY A 417 1.25 -9.32 -14.41
N ALA A 418 2.01 -8.58 -15.24
CA ALA A 418 1.83 -7.13 -15.41
C ALA A 418 0.48 -6.80 -16.05
N ASP A 419 0.06 -7.58 -17.06
CA ASP A 419 -1.25 -7.44 -17.69
C ASP A 419 -2.38 -7.87 -16.73
N CYS A 420 -2.15 -8.92 -15.94
CA CYS A 420 -3.08 -9.34 -14.89
C CYS A 420 -3.33 -8.23 -13.87
N ILE A 421 -2.29 -7.61 -13.31
CA ILE A 421 -2.45 -6.54 -12.31
C ILE A 421 -2.94 -5.21 -12.90
N ALA A 422 -2.78 -5.01 -14.22
CA ALA A 422 -3.39 -3.88 -14.91
C ALA A 422 -4.93 -3.95 -14.88
N VAL A 423 -5.56 -5.13 -14.87
CA VAL A 423 -7.03 -5.24 -14.93
C VAL A 423 -7.73 -4.75 -13.65
N PRO A 424 -7.34 -5.12 -12.41
CA PRO A 424 -7.92 -4.55 -11.20
C PRO A 424 -7.65 -3.04 -11.08
N TYR A 425 -6.47 -2.57 -11.52
CA TYR A 425 -6.14 -1.15 -11.59
C TYR A 425 -7.10 -0.39 -12.53
N LEU A 426 -7.27 -0.87 -13.76
CA LEU A 426 -8.23 -0.34 -14.74
C LEU A 426 -9.66 -0.42 -14.23
N THR A 427 -10.06 -1.52 -13.58
CA THR A 427 -11.39 -1.71 -13.00
C THR A 427 -11.72 -0.56 -12.05
N VAL A 428 -10.82 -0.22 -11.13
CA VAL A 428 -11.00 0.90 -10.20
C VAL A 428 -11.08 2.23 -10.96
N LYS A 429 -10.13 2.51 -11.86
CA LYS A 429 -10.04 3.81 -12.57
C LYS A 429 -11.25 4.05 -13.48
N MET A 430 -11.62 3.06 -14.30
CA MET A 430 -12.81 3.12 -15.16
C MET A 430 -14.09 3.27 -14.33
N SER A 431 -14.22 2.55 -13.21
CA SER A 431 -15.40 2.66 -12.33
C SER A 431 -15.59 4.08 -11.76
N LEU A 432 -14.50 4.80 -11.51
CA LEU A 432 -14.57 6.20 -11.04
C LEU A 432 -14.92 7.18 -12.17
N CYS A 433 -14.44 6.93 -13.39
CA CYS A 433 -14.61 7.83 -14.54
C CYS A 433 -15.89 7.61 -15.36
N MET A 434 -16.47 6.40 -15.36
CA MET A 434 -17.65 6.07 -16.16
C MET A 434 -18.99 6.54 -15.57
N GLY A 435 -19.00 7.03 -14.32
CA GLY A 435 -20.23 7.50 -13.66
C GLY A 435 -21.32 6.43 -13.64
N ALA A 436 -22.48 6.72 -14.26
CA ALA A 436 -23.59 5.77 -14.37
C ALA A 436 -23.28 4.53 -15.23
N GLY A 437 -22.24 4.58 -16.07
CA GLY A 437 -21.77 3.42 -16.86
C GLY A 437 -21.14 2.30 -16.04
N ALA A 438 -20.81 2.55 -14.78
CA ALA A 438 -20.31 1.56 -13.83
C ALA A 438 -21.40 1.23 -12.77
N PRO A 439 -22.48 0.50 -13.12
CA PRO A 439 -23.65 0.33 -12.26
C PRO A 439 -23.35 -0.30 -10.90
N TRP A 440 -22.30 -1.13 -10.81
CA TRP A 440 -21.81 -1.74 -9.56
C TRP A 440 -21.32 -0.70 -8.54
N MET A 441 -20.92 0.50 -8.97
CA MET A 441 -20.43 1.55 -8.07
C MET A 441 -21.47 2.06 -7.09
N ARG A 442 -22.77 1.95 -7.39
CA ARG A 442 -23.82 2.32 -6.43
C ARG A 442 -23.70 1.50 -5.15
N ASP A 443 -23.59 0.19 -5.31
CA ASP A 443 -23.62 -0.76 -4.20
C ASP A 443 -22.24 -0.85 -3.52
N ALA A 444 -21.16 -0.75 -4.30
CA ALA A 444 -19.81 -0.56 -3.79
C ALA A 444 -19.66 0.72 -2.95
N ASN A 445 -20.28 1.83 -3.33
CA ASN A 445 -20.26 3.08 -2.55
C ASN A 445 -21.05 2.97 -1.25
N VAL A 446 -22.16 2.22 -1.23
CA VAL A 446 -22.93 1.92 -0.01
C VAL A 446 -22.08 1.08 0.95
N ASN A 447 -21.52 -0.04 0.48
CA ASN A 447 -20.65 -0.89 1.31
C ASN A 447 -19.38 -0.14 1.78
N TYR A 448 -18.83 0.76 0.95
CA TYR A 448 -17.70 1.59 1.38
C TYR A 448 -18.07 2.58 2.49
N ARG A 449 -19.22 3.26 2.38
CA ARG A 449 -19.68 4.20 3.42
C ARG A 449 -19.97 3.48 4.74
N ASP A 450 -20.64 2.34 4.67
CA ASP A 450 -21.23 1.70 5.85
C ASP A 450 -20.30 0.66 6.51
N VAL A 451 -19.33 0.10 5.77
CA VAL A 451 -18.45 -0.98 6.24
C VAL A 451 -16.96 -0.67 6.03
N VAL A 452 -16.50 -0.53 4.78
CA VAL A 452 -15.06 -0.50 4.45
C VAL A 452 -14.38 0.78 4.97
N GLY A 453 -15.03 1.94 4.82
CA GLY A 453 -14.53 3.23 5.29
C GLY A 453 -14.29 3.24 6.80
N PRO A 454 -15.30 2.92 7.64
CA PRO A 454 -15.14 2.78 9.09
C PRO A 454 -14.06 1.75 9.49
N ALA A 455 -14.05 0.58 8.88
CA ALA A 455 -13.09 -0.49 9.20
C ALA A 455 -11.65 -0.18 8.76
N SER A 456 -11.46 0.72 7.78
CA SER A 456 -10.11 1.04 7.27
C SER A 456 -9.19 1.67 8.32
N ALA A 457 -9.75 2.36 9.32
CA ALA A 457 -9.05 2.88 10.50
C ALA A 457 -7.68 3.53 10.19
N ARG A 458 -7.59 4.30 9.09
CA ARG A 458 -6.35 4.94 8.64
C ARG A 458 -6.36 6.46 8.74
N GLU A 459 -5.16 7.00 8.88
CA GLU A 459 -4.78 8.37 8.55
C GLU A 459 -4.07 8.36 7.18
N THR A 460 -4.24 9.42 6.39
CA THR A 460 -3.59 9.57 5.08
C THR A 460 -2.88 10.91 5.04
N GLU A 461 -1.55 10.88 4.90
CA GLU A 461 -0.77 12.08 4.58
C GLU A 461 -1.12 12.56 3.16
N SER A 462 -1.73 13.74 3.04
CA SER A 462 -2.17 14.30 1.76
C SER A 462 -1.03 14.90 0.94
N ALA A 463 0.00 15.44 1.59
CA ALA A 463 1.18 15.97 0.95
C ALA A 463 2.14 14.83 0.53
N PRO A 464 2.59 14.76 -0.74
CA PRO A 464 3.56 13.76 -1.14
C PRO A 464 4.94 14.07 -0.55
N ASN A 465 5.45 13.19 0.31
CA ASN A 465 6.80 13.26 0.87
C ASN A 465 7.86 12.64 -0.08
N PRO A 466 8.73 13.42 -0.77
CA PRO A 466 9.68 12.90 -1.75
C PRO A 466 10.62 11.83 -1.20
N ASN A 467 11.02 11.97 0.07
CA ASN A 467 11.94 11.03 0.73
C ASN A 467 11.35 9.62 0.93
N ARG A 468 10.07 9.40 0.59
CA ARG A 468 9.41 8.08 0.60
C ARG A 468 9.23 7.47 -0.80
N ILE A 469 9.68 8.15 -1.85
CA ILE A 469 9.63 7.67 -3.24
C ILE A 469 10.75 6.65 -3.46
N ALA A 470 10.42 5.46 -3.98
CA ALA A 470 11.39 4.40 -4.20
C ALA A 470 11.04 3.52 -5.41
N PRO A 471 12.03 2.93 -6.12
CA PRO A 471 11.80 1.96 -7.20
C PRO A 471 11.60 0.54 -6.61
N LYS A 472 10.55 0.41 -5.79
CA LYS A 472 10.20 -0.84 -5.09
C LYS A 472 8.88 -1.39 -5.64
N ALA A 473 8.66 -2.68 -5.39
CA ALA A 473 7.33 -3.27 -5.42
C ALA A 473 7.05 -3.91 -4.05
N GLY A 474 5.79 -4.25 -3.77
CA GLY A 474 5.42 -4.79 -2.47
C GLY A 474 5.11 -3.71 -1.42
N ILE A 475 4.81 -4.17 -0.21
CA ILE A 475 4.24 -3.38 0.89
C ILE A 475 5.25 -3.01 1.99
N THR A 476 6.55 -3.24 1.78
CA THR A 476 7.61 -2.79 2.69
C THR A 476 7.66 -1.26 2.76
N SER A 477 7.67 -0.69 3.96
CA SER A 477 7.73 0.76 4.17
C SER A 477 9.05 1.35 3.65
N HIS A 478 9.08 2.62 3.21
CA HIS A 478 10.30 3.30 2.73
C HIS A 478 11.53 3.20 3.67
N HIS A 479 11.34 3.14 5.00
CA HIS A 479 12.43 3.00 5.97
C HIS A 479 12.89 1.54 6.20
N GLN A 480 12.22 0.56 5.57
CA GLN A 480 12.52 -0.87 5.71
C GLN A 480 13.45 -1.32 4.58
N PRO A 481 14.24 -2.40 4.77
CA PRO A 481 15.03 -2.98 3.69
C PRO A 481 14.12 -3.36 2.52
N MET A 482 14.37 -2.78 1.34
CA MET A 482 13.62 -3.05 0.12
C MET A 482 13.78 -4.52 -0.29
N THR A 483 12.72 -5.31 -0.11
CA THR A 483 12.71 -6.75 -0.37
C THR A 483 12.52 -7.07 -1.85
N VAL A 484 11.66 -6.30 -2.54
CA VAL A 484 11.35 -6.48 -3.96
C VAL A 484 11.60 -5.16 -4.71
N ARG A 485 12.21 -5.25 -5.89
CA ARG A 485 12.49 -4.12 -6.79
C ARG A 485 11.64 -4.22 -8.04
N THR A 486 11.18 -3.09 -8.57
CA THR A 486 10.63 -3.05 -9.93
C THR A 486 11.77 -3.21 -10.95
N PRO A 487 11.58 -3.96 -12.05
CA PRO A 487 12.59 -4.09 -13.10
C PRO A 487 12.93 -2.75 -13.77
N VAL A 488 11.91 -1.88 -13.91
CA VAL A 488 12.10 -0.48 -14.29
C VAL A 488 12.36 0.33 -13.03
N ALA A 489 13.48 1.06 -12.99
CA ALA A 489 13.90 1.86 -11.84
C ALA A 489 13.10 3.17 -11.65
N GLU A 490 11.87 3.22 -12.18
CA GLU A 490 10.96 4.35 -12.01
C GLU A 490 10.43 4.37 -10.58
N ALA A 491 10.94 5.31 -9.79
CA ALA A 491 10.63 5.43 -8.39
C ALA A 491 9.26 6.07 -8.18
N ALA A 492 8.39 5.42 -7.41
CA ALA A 492 7.01 5.84 -7.20
C ALA A 492 6.71 6.04 -5.71
N MET A 493 5.63 6.78 -5.43
CA MET A 493 5.06 6.88 -4.08
C MET A 493 3.91 5.89 -3.95
N HIS A 494 4.10 4.87 -3.12
CA HIS A 494 3.10 3.83 -2.90
C HIS A 494 2.05 4.30 -1.89
N PRO A 495 0.79 3.81 -1.96
CA PRO A 495 -0.23 4.22 -0.99
C PRO A 495 0.16 3.90 0.47
N GLY A 496 0.83 2.76 0.70
CA GLY A 496 1.37 2.39 2.02
C GLY A 496 2.49 3.30 2.55
N ASP A 497 3.07 4.17 1.72
CA ASP A 497 4.01 5.21 2.19
C ASP A 497 3.31 6.51 2.62
N ARG A 498 2.01 6.67 2.33
CA ARG A 498 1.18 7.81 2.74
C ARG A 498 0.25 7.48 3.91
N ASN A 499 -0.15 6.22 4.03
CA ASN A 499 -1.14 5.78 5.01
C ASN A 499 -0.50 5.32 6.31
N ARG A 500 -1.19 5.59 7.43
CA ARG A 500 -0.82 5.15 8.79
C ARG A 500 -2.06 4.59 9.51
N PRO A 501 -1.92 3.61 10.40
CA PRO A 501 -3.04 3.14 11.22
C PRO A 501 -3.38 4.16 12.30
N LYS A 502 -4.68 4.33 12.61
CA LYS A 502 -5.17 5.09 13.75
C LYS A 502 -4.88 4.35 15.06
N LEU A 503 -3.65 4.45 15.56
CA LEU A 503 -3.23 3.73 16.76
C LEU A 503 -3.92 4.22 18.05
N HIS A 504 -4.37 5.48 18.08
CA HIS A 504 -5.14 6.05 19.19
C HIS A 504 -6.64 5.67 19.13
N GLU A 505 -7.20 5.51 17.93
CA GLU A 505 -8.59 5.15 17.64
C GLU A 505 -8.68 3.80 16.90
N THR A 506 -8.10 2.74 17.47
CA THR A 506 -8.08 1.42 16.81
C THR A 506 -9.49 0.83 16.64
N SER A 507 -9.89 0.56 15.39
CA SER A 507 -11.07 -0.26 15.11
C SER A 507 -10.88 -1.71 15.61
N PRO A 508 -11.96 -2.49 15.79
CA PRO A 508 -11.86 -3.92 16.10
C PRO A 508 -10.97 -4.68 15.10
N GLU A 509 -11.11 -4.38 13.81
CA GLU A 509 -10.39 -5.02 12.71
C GLU A 509 -8.90 -4.71 12.78
N LEU A 510 -8.53 -3.43 12.89
CA LEU A 510 -7.14 -2.99 13.03
C LEU A 510 -6.49 -3.60 14.28
N ARG A 511 -7.20 -3.58 15.41
CA ARG A 511 -6.70 -4.19 16.65
C ARG A 511 -6.47 -5.69 16.48
N ARG A 512 -7.40 -6.39 15.83
CA ARG A 512 -7.33 -7.83 15.59
C ARG A 512 -6.16 -8.19 14.66
N ALA A 513 -5.97 -7.44 13.57
CA ALA A 513 -4.85 -7.61 12.64
C ALA A 513 -3.50 -7.43 13.35
N LEU A 514 -3.33 -6.33 14.10
CA LEU A 514 -2.12 -6.07 14.88
C LEU A 514 -1.88 -7.16 15.95
N GLN A 515 -2.93 -7.60 16.67
CA GLN A 515 -2.83 -8.68 17.65
C GLN A 515 -2.38 -10.02 17.08
N GLN A 516 -2.65 -10.26 15.80
CA GLN A 516 -2.39 -11.53 15.11
C GLN A 516 -1.21 -11.43 14.12
N GLY A 517 -0.39 -10.39 14.23
CA GLY A 517 0.82 -10.23 13.41
C GLY A 517 0.56 -10.06 11.91
N ALA A 518 -0.65 -9.66 11.50
CA ALA A 518 -0.95 -9.39 10.10
C ALA A 518 -0.44 -7.99 9.70
N PRO A 519 0.17 -7.83 8.50
CA PRO A 519 0.59 -6.52 8.00
C PRO A 519 -0.58 -5.57 7.79
N PHE A 520 -0.49 -4.39 8.40
CA PHE A 520 -1.31 -3.23 8.04
C PHE A 520 -0.54 -2.34 7.07
N VAL A 521 -1.16 -1.93 5.96
CA VAL A 521 -0.55 -1.08 4.93
C VAL A 521 -1.39 0.17 4.74
N SER A 522 -2.69 0.00 4.50
CA SER A 522 -3.63 1.09 4.23
C SER A 522 -5.01 0.90 4.87
N GLY A 523 -5.21 -0.17 5.65
CA GLY A 523 -6.53 -0.61 6.10
C GLY A 523 -7.30 -1.35 5.01
N VAL A 524 -8.48 -1.88 5.36
CA VAL A 524 -9.28 -2.73 4.46
C VAL A 524 -9.55 -2.08 3.09
N SER A 525 -9.50 -2.87 2.02
CA SER A 525 -9.32 -2.31 0.67
C SER A 525 -10.60 -1.88 -0.05
N GLY A 526 -10.76 -0.56 -0.21
CA GLY A 526 -11.79 0.03 -1.08
C GLY A 526 -11.68 -0.40 -2.55
N SER A 527 -10.46 -0.70 -3.04
CA SER A 527 -10.25 -1.23 -4.39
C SER A 527 -10.79 -2.65 -4.52
N THR A 528 -10.55 -3.52 -3.53
CA THR A 528 -11.14 -4.87 -3.51
C THR A 528 -12.67 -4.81 -3.50
N ASN A 529 -13.25 -3.88 -2.74
CA ASN A 529 -14.69 -3.63 -2.72
C ASN A 529 -15.23 -3.26 -4.11
N ILE A 530 -14.59 -2.33 -4.83
CA ILE A 530 -15.01 -1.95 -6.19
C ILE A 530 -14.90 -3.14 -7.16
N VAL A 531 -13.79 -3.88 -7.14
CA VAL A 531 -13.58 -5.01 -8.07
C VAL A 531 -14.55 -6.14 -7.79
N LEU A 532 -14.77 -6.56 -6.54
CA LEU A 532 -15.69 -7.65 -6.23
C LEU A 532 -17.16 -7.29 -6.51
N HIS A 533 -17.56 -6.03 -6.37
CA HIS A 533 -18.88 -5.59 -6.85
C HIS A 533 -18.99 -5.59 -8.39
N ALA A 534 -17.91 -5.31 -9.12
CA ALA A 534 -17.88 -5.48 -10.59
C ALA A 534 -17.98 -6.95 -11.01
N VAL A 535 -17.31 -7.85 -10.27
CA VAL A 535 -17.41 -9.32 -10.44
C VAL A 535 -18.83 -9.82 -10.15
N ALA A 536 -19.44 -9.40 -9.04
CA ALA A 536 -20.84 -9.74 -8.73
C ALA A 536 -21.79 -9.28 -9.85
N HIS A 537 -21.68 -8.02 -10.29
CA HIS A 537 -22.46 -7.51 -11.42
C HIS A 537 -22.19 -8.27 -12.73
N MET A 538 -20.97 -8.78 -12.94
CA MET A 538 -20.69 -9.64 -14.10
C MET A 538 -21.42 -10.98 -14.03
N LEU A 539 -21.42 -11.63 -12.87
CA LEU A 539 -22.12 -12.90 -12.62
C LEU A 539 -23.64 -12.72 -12.75
N ASP A 540 -24.21 -11.66 -12.16
CA ASP A 540 -25.63 -11.29 -12.27
C ASP A 540 -26.13 -11.06 -13.72
N LYS A 541 -25.20 -10.79 -14.65
CA LYS A 541 -25.50 -10.64 -16.09
C LYS A 541 -25.18 -11.89 -16.91
N GLY A 542 -24.99 -13.05 -16.27
CA GLY A 542 -24.66 -14.32 -16.91
C GLY A 542 -23.23 -14.37 -17.46
N GLY A 543 -22.35 -13.47 -17.01
CA GLY A 543 -20.92 -13.54 -17.32
C GLY A 543 -20.27 -14.72 -16.63
N ARG A 544 -19.17 -15.22 -17.21
CA ARG A 544 -18.36 -16.30 -16.63
C ARG A 544 -17.03 -15.73 -16.15
N ILE A 545 -16.79 -15.84 -14.85
CA ILE A 545 -15.56 -15.46 -14.15
C ILE A 545 -15.52 -16.25 -12.85
N ASP A 546 -14.34 -16.69 -12.42
CA ASP A 546 -14.18 -17.22 -11.07
C ASP A 546 -13.83 -16.07 -10.12
N ALA A 547 -14.69 -15.82 -9.13
CA ALA A 547 -14.51 -14.69 -8.22
C ALA A 547 -13.32 -14.89 -7.26
N LYS A 548 -12.89 -16.13 -7.01
CA LYS A 548 -11.71 -16.45 -6.20
C LYS A 548 -10.42 -16.14 -6.97
N ASP A 549 -10.36 -16.54 -8.24
CA ASP A 549 -9.29 -16.14 -9.16
C ASP A 549 -9.27 -14.60 -9.34
N ALA A 550 -10.43 -13.95 -9.40
CA ALA A 550 -10.54 -12.49 -9.46
C ALA A 550 -10.04 -11.78 -8.17
N LEU A 551 -10.34 -12.34 -6.99
CA LEU A 551 -9.77 -11.88 -5.71
C LEU A 551 -8.25 -12.05 -5.70
N LEU A 552 -7.72 -13.16 -6.18
CA LEU A 552 -6.27 -13.41 -6.26
C LEU A 552 -5.57 -12.39 -7.18
N GLY A 553 -6.09 -12.15 -8.39
CA GLY A 553 -5.57 -11.10 -9.28
C GLY A 553 -5.65 -9.69 -8.65
N THR A 554 -6.69 -9.44 -7.85
CA THR A 554 -6.84 -8.19 -7.08
C THR A 554 -5.78 -8.06 -5.98
N MET A 555 -5.49 -9.13 -5.23
CA MET A 555 -4.39 -9.16 -4.26
C MET A 555 -3.03 -8.95 -4.93
N MET A 556 -2.82 -9.60 -6.08
CA MET A 556 -1.61 -9.42 -6.87
C MET A 556 -1.38 -7.95 -7.21
N PHE A 557 -2.42 -7.25 -7.70
CA PHE A 557 -2.34 -5.81 -7.94
C PHE A 557 -2.03 -5.03 -6.66
N LEU A 558 -2.87 -5.17 -5.63
CA LEU A 558 -2.82 -4.26 -4.49
C LEU A 558 -1.56 -4.40 -3.64
N THR A 559 -1.03 -5.62 -3.50
CA THR A 559 0.21 -5.85 -2.74
C THR A 559 1.43 -5.53 -3.60
N HIS A 560 1.46 -5.86 -4.91
CA HIS A 560 2.57 -5.47 -5.79
C HIS A 560 2.70 -3.94 -5.95
N ASP A 561 1.57 -3.21 -6.03
CA ASP A 561 1.54 -1.74 -6.05
C ASP A 561 1.94 -1.08 -4.71
N GLY A 562 2.16 -1.86 -3.65
CA GLY A 562 2.39 -1.33 -2.30
C GLY A 562 1.17 -0.60 -1.71
N GLY A 563 -0.03 -0.97 -2.18
CA GLY A 563 -1.30 -0.39 -1.79
C GLY A 563 -1.89 -1.02 -0.53
N HIS A 564 -2.00 -2.35 -0.50
CA HIS A 564 -2.64 -3.09 0.59
C HIS A 564 -1.96 -4.44 0.86
N SER A 565 -2.10 -4.96 2.07
CA SER A 565 -1.76 -6.35 2.38
C SER A 565 -2.76 -7.35 1.79
N MET A 566 -2.34 -8.60 1.66
CA MET A 566 -3.23 -9.70 1.29
C MET A 566 -4.38 -9.82 2.31
N HIS A 567 -4.09 -9.65 3.61
CA HIS A 567 -5.11 -9.64 4.67
C HIS A 567 -6.17 -8.54 4.46
N GLU A 568 -5.76 -7.31 4.13
CA GLU A 568 -6.68 -6.17 3.90
C GLU A 568 -7.62 -6.39 2.70
N ALA A 569 -7.20 -7.16 1.70
CA ALA A 569 -8.01 -7.57 0.57
C ALA A 569 -8.91 -8.77 0.92
N MET A 570 -8.35 -9.82 1.53
CA MET A 570 -9.11 -11.01 1.96
C MET A 570 -10.18 -10.69 3.01
N TRP A 571 -9.98 -9.66 3.85
CA TRP A 571 -11.00 -9.19 4.78
C TRP A 571 -12.26 -8.69 4.05
N VAL A 572 -12.07 -7.87 3.01
CA VAL A 572 -13.16 -7.38 2.16
C VAL A 572 -13.77 -8.53 1.36
N GLY A 573 -12.93 -9.44 0.86
CA GLY A 573 -13.37 -10.69 0.25
C GLY A 573 -14.30 -11.49 1.17
N ASN A 574 -13.91 -11.73 2.43
CA ASN A 574 -14.72 -12.47 3.38
C ASN A 574 -16.06 -11.78 3.69
N GLN A 575 -16.02 -10.47 3.89
CA GLN A 575 -17.22 -9.66 4.13
C GLN A 575 -18.20 -9.68 2.95
N LEU A 576 -17.70 -9.59 1.72
CA LEU A 576 -18.51 -9.65 0.50
C LEU A 576 -18.92 -11.07 0.12
N ASN A 577 -18.16 -12.11 0.47
CA ASN A 577 -18.57 -13.51 0.28
C ASN A 577 -19.91 -13.79 1.00
N ALA A 578 -20.06 -13.25 2.21
CA ALA A 578 -21.26 -13.42 3.03
C ALA A 578 -22.48 -12.62 2.54
N THR A 579 -22.32 -11.65 1.62
CA THR A 579 -23.40 -10.75 1.18
C THR A 579 -23.70 -10.82 -0.32
N LEU A 580 -22.74 -11.26 -1.13
CA LEU A 580 -22.82 -11.33 -2.60
C LEU A 580 -22.72 -12.77 -3.15
N ASP A 581 -22.60 -13.79 -2.28
CA ASP A 581 -22.51 -15.23 -2.63
C ASP A 581 -21.44 -15.54 -3.71
N LEU A 582 -20.27 -14.94 -3.57
CA LEU A 582 -19.18 -15.00 -4.55
C LEU A 582 -18.40 -16.33 -4.55
N ASN A 583 -18.78 -17.31 -3.71
CA ASN A 583 -18.11 -18.61 -3.57
C ASN A 583 -16.56 -18.53 -3.45
N LEU A 584 -16.05 -17.55 -2.69
CA LEU A 584 -14.62 -17.26 -2.58
C LEU A 584 -13.82 -18.32 -1.80
N GLY A 585 -14.44 -19.38 -1.31
CA GLY A 585 -13.81 -20.35 -0.40
C GLY A 585 -13.42 -19.77 0.97
N LEU A 586 -13.88 -18.56 1.28
CA LEU A 586 -13.67 -17.87 2.55
C LEU A 586 -14.82 -18.19 3.52
N PRO A 587 -14.56 -18.28 4.84
CA PRO A 587 -15.54 -18.77 5.83
C PRO A 587 -16.79 -17.89 5.97
N GLY A 588 -16.76 -16.64 5.51
CA GLY A 588 -17.83 -15.65 5.71
C GLY A 588 -17.93 -15.21 7.17
N GLY A 589 -19.15 -14.87 7.62
CA GLY A 589 -19.43 -14.52 9.01
C GLY A 589 -19.02 -13.09 9.41
N ASP A 590 -18.83 -12.89 10.72
CA ASP A 590 -18.55 -11.59 11.37
C ASP A 590 -17.18 -11.03 10.92
N PRO A 591 -17.14 -9.95 10.10
CA PRO A 591 -15.88 -9.39 9.60
C PRO A 591 -14.97 -8.88 10.72
N SER A 592 -15.52 -8.43 11.86
CA SER A 592 -14.71 -7.91 12.99
C SER A 592 -13.86 -9.00 13.67
N ARG A 593 -14.15 -10.28 13.42
CA ARG A 593 -13.41 -11.44 13.93
C ARG A 593 -12.50 -12.11 12.91
N TYR A 594 -12.65 -11.75 11.63
CA TYR A 594 -11.96 -12.40 10.54
C TYR A 594 -10.45 -12.19 10.62
N MET A 595 -9.70 -13.28 10.52
CA MET A 595 -8.29 -13.28 10.16
C MET A 595 -8.14 -13.99 8.83
N ALA A 596 -7.20 -13.53 8.02
CA ALA A 596 -6.87 -14.24 6.80
C ALA A 596 -6.18 -15.57 7.16
N ASP A 597 -6.45 -16.59 6.35
CA ASP A 597 -5.72 -17.84 6.36
C ASP A 597 -5.12 -18.00 4.96
N TYR A 598 -3.84 -17.66 4.80
CA TYR A 598 -3.19 -17.73 3.50
C TYR A 598 -2.93 -19.18 3.08
N HIS A 599 -2.65 -20.08 4.03
CA HIS A 599 -2.51 -21.50 3.74
C HIS A 599 -3.84 -22.07 3.25
N GLY A 600 -4.91 -21.94 4.04
CA GLY A 600 -6.25 -22.42 3.71
C GLY A 600 -6.80 -21.80 2.43
N PHE A 601 -6.51 -20.53 2.15
CA PHE A 601 -6.88 -19.90 0.88
C PHE A 601 -6.16 -20.55 -0.31
N ILE A 602 -4.84 -20.74 -0.24
CA ILE A 602 -4.04 -21.43 -1.26
C ILE A 602 -4.54 -22.86 -1.48
N GLU A 603 -4.72 -23.63 -0.40
CA GLU A 603 -5.23 -25.00 -0.44
C GLU A 603 -6.66 -25.12 -0.99
N SER A 604 -7.45 -24.04 -0.95
CA SER A 604 -8.80 -24.01 -1.51
C SER A 604 -8.85 -23.95 -3.04
N PHE A 605 -7.70 -23.81 -3.71
CA PHE A 605 -7.59 -23.96 -5.17
C PHE A 605 -7.24 -25.40 -5.53
N PRO A 606 -7.80 -25.95 -6.61
CA PRO A 606 -7.33 -27.22 -7.14
C PRO A 606 -5.98 -27.05 -7.87
N PRO A 607 -5.21 -28.14 -8.11
CA PRO A 607 -3.89 -28.09 -8.76
C PRO A 607 -3.89 -27.35 -10.10
N GLU A 608 -4.89 -27.61 -10.94
CA GLU A 608 -5.06 -27.02 -12.27
C GLU A 608 -5.39 -25.52 -12.26
N LYS A 609 -5.77 -24.97 -11.10
CA LYS A 609 -5.90 -23.52 -10.87
C LYS A 609 -4.68 -22.93 -10.14
N GLY A 610 -3.53 -23.56 -10.28
CA GLY A 610 -2.24 -23.05 -9.80
C GLY A 610 -2.03 -23.11 -8.29
N ARG A 611 -2.71 -23.98 -7.55
CA ARG A 611 -2.40 -24.23 -6.12
C ARG A 611 -0.92 -24.46 -5.89
N ASP A 612 -0.30 -25.31 -6.72
CA ASP A 612 1.09 -25.68 -6.54
C ASP A 612 2.05 -24.54 -6.96
N THR A 613 1.63 -23.65 -7.88
CA THR A 613 2.30 -22.35 -8.15
C THR A 613 2.25 -21.42 -6.93
N MET A 614 1.09 -21.33 -6.27
CA MET A 614 0.93 -20.53 -5.05
C MET A 614 1.71 -21.08 -3.85
N ARG A 615 1.78 -22.41 -3.70
CA ARG A 615 2.66 -23.06 -2.71
C ARG A 615 4.13 -22.72 -2.97
N ALA A 616 4.61 -22.88 -4.20
CA ALA A 616 5.98 -22.53 -4.57
C ALA A 616 6.29 -21.04 -4.32
N ALA A 617 5.33 -20.14 -4.59
CA ALA A 617 5.45 -18.72 -4.26
C ALA A 617 5.52 -18.47 -2.74
N ALA A 618 4.72 -19.16 -1.94
CA ALA A 618 4.74 -19.07 -0.48
C ALA A 618 6.03 -19.63 0.12
N ASP A 619 6.50 -20.80 -0.33
CA ASP A 619 7.77 -21.40 0.08
C ASP A 619 8.94 -20.45 -0.23
N LYS A 620 8.94 -19.87 -1.44
CA LYS A 620 9.97 -18.91 -1.85
C LYS A 620 9.91 -17.64 -1.02
N ALA A 621 8.71 -17.15 -0.71
CA ALA A 621 8.51 -15.98 0.12
C ALA A 621 9.02 -16.19 1.55
N TRP A 622 8.79 -17.36 2.14
CA TRP A 622 9.35 -17.72 3.44
C TRP A 622 10.87 -17.79 3.39
N GLU A 623 11.45 -18.49 2.41
CA GLU A 623 12.91 -18.59 2.22
C GLU A 623 13.59 -17.22 2.11
N VAL A 624 13.02 -16.31 1.32
CA VAL A 624 13.54 -14.93 1.15
C VAL A 624 13.35 -14.10 2.42
N THR A 625 12.25 -14.28 3.16
CA THR A 625 12.01 -13.60 4.44
C THR A 625 13.01 -14.04 5.51
N LEU A 626 13.32 -15.34 5.58
CA LEU A 626 14.40 -15.86 6.41
C LEU A 626 15.77 -15.29 5.99
N ASN A 627 16.06 -15.25 4.68
CA ASN A 627 17.29 -14.62 4.17
C ASN A 627 17.37 -13.11 4.48
N GLN A 628 16.24 -12.42 4.60
CA GLN A 628 16.19 -11.02 5.02
C GLN A 628 16.44 -10.89 6.53
N PHE A 629 15.84 -11.72 7.37
CA PHE A 629 16.17 -11.79 8.80
C PHE A 629 17.68 -12.00 9.00
N GLY A 630 18.26 -12.97 8.31
CA GLY A 630 19.70 -13.25 8.36
C GLY A 630 20.57 -12.02 8.09
N ARG A 631 20.22 -11.24 7.06
CA ARG A 631 21.00 -10.07 6.62
C ARG A 631 20.74 -8.79 7.41
N THR A 632 19.55 -8.59 7.98
CA THR A 632 19.12 -7.27 8.50
C THR A 632 18.67 -7.26 9.96
N SER A 633 18.54 -8.42 10.61
CA SER A 633 18.19 -8.49 12.03
C SER A 633 19.40 -8.18 12.91
N HIS A 634 19.20 -7.41 13.99
CA HIS A 634 20.20 -7.28 15.06
C HIS A 634 20.49 -8.64 15.73
N PHE A 635 19.50 -9.54 15.76
CA PHE A 635 19.59 -10.84 16.42
C PHE A 635 20.24 -11.94 15.55
N SER A 636 20.56 -11.65 14.28
CA SER A 636 21.22 -12.61 13.38
C SER A 636 22.74 -12.55 13.51
N ALA A 637 23.38 -13.72 13.61
CA ALA A 637 24.84 -13.84 13.52
C ALA A 637 25.38 -13.50 12.12
N ASP A 638 24.60 -13.73 11.06
CA ASP A 638 24.98 -13.52 9.66
C ASP A 638 24.76 -12.08 9.17
N ASN A 639 24.27 -11.19 10.04
CA ASN A 639 24.31 -9.76 9.77
C ASN A 639 25.81 -9.36 9.72
N PRO A 640 26.32 -8.81 8.60
CA PRO A 640 27.74 -8.52 8.43
C PRO A 640 28.18 -7.35 9.32
N LYS A 641 29.29 -7.53 10.05
CA LYS A 641 29.90 -6.45 10.85
C LYS A 641 30.35 -5.32 9.90
N PRO A 642 30.17 -4.04 10.29
CA PRO A 642 30.59 -2.89 9.48
C PRO A 642 32.12 -2.80 9.35
#